data_AF-A0AAV0QG60-F1
#
_entry.id   AF-A0AAV0QG60-F1
#
_cell.length_a   1.000
_cell.length_b   1.000
_cell.length_c   1.000
_cell.angle_alpha   90.00
_cell.angle_beta   90.00
_cell.angle_gamma   90.00
#
_symmetry.space_group_name_H-M   'P 1'
#
loop_
_entity.id
_entity.type
_entity.pdbx_description
1 polymer ?
#
loop_
_entity_poly.entity_id
_entity_poly.type
_entity_poly.pdbx_seq_one_letter_code
_entity_poly.pdbx_strand_id
1 'polypeptide(L)'
;MSYFEGASTAADPSDASIGVDSDTWQLPLPSGEYEVFLNFRGPDTRYQITDILYRFLVRLRIRTFLDDENLREGEGIWPNLVEAIEQSKIYVPIFSEDYANSKWCLRELAAIVERQKHEEGCIILPIFYMVNPSDVRHQTGPFKQAFRKRSRSFDERTVQEWRDALSKVGALKGWHVESNDKQGAITDLVYSIIWSHLSKSIYVVETDKLVAIDDHIEAVKERMELDSASVGVVGIHGIGGIGKTTIAKAVYNKISGSFARCSFVGNVRETLEQRDGIISLQKKIISDVMRLTTVEPITSVSDGIRIIRERVSGFKVLIILDDVDEKSKLDEILGKFENFASGSRFIVTSRNVRVLRTFTEDDKLYKVRGMSHTHSLQLFYKHAFDLDSPLPGYETLSSDVVSTTGGLPLTLKVVGSLLYKEDKGFWKEKLAQFQQHTLEEEVVEVLMISYASLNYQAKQIFLDIACFLVGEDKEMASYMWADCGFYPISNVIILLQRSLIEIGDGNQFQMHDQLRDLGINIVHRENVENPLRRSRIWSNPQALELLSREKGPSQVQTLRVNSGSFVAKEMASDCFVNLSELRYLDAEYTMLIGDFSNLLPKMRWFRLHYHRNAGHNKLTNLKMENLTILDLHSSDVPYDWGGWRNIIKVCICILLLK
;
A
#
# COMPACT_ATOMS: atom_id res chain seq x y z
N MET A 1 -45.37 12.82 -52.96
CA MET A 1 -44.54 12.41 -54.10
C MET A 1 -43.56 11.39 -53.56
N SER A 2 -43.51 10.12 -53.92
CA SER A 2 -44.26 9.25 -54.84
C SER A 2 -43.92 7.81 -54.42
N TYR A 3 -44.94 6.94 -54.49
CA TYR A 3 -44.94 5.50 -54.19
C TYR A 3 -44.26 4.63 -55.27
N PHE A 4 -43.93 3.39 -54.88
CA PHE A 4 -44.23 2.04 -55.48
C PHE A 4 -43.02 1.09 -55.27
N GLU A 5 -43.11 0.04 -54.43
CA GLU A 5 -43.59 -1.35 -54.73
C GLU A 5 -42.90 -1.96 -55.97
N GLY A 6 -42.36 -3.18 -56.03
CA GLY A 6 -42.27 -4.36 -55.16
C GLY A 6 -41.91 -5.55 -56.09
N ALA A 7 -41.20 -6.58 -55.61
CA ALA A 7 -41.23 -7.93 -56.20
C ALA A 7 -40.40 -8.93 -55.38
N SER A 8 -41.03 -10.05 -55.07
CA SER A 8 -40.48 -11.24 -54.39
C SER A 8 -39.90 -12.21 -55.42
N THR A 9 -38.78 -12.85 -55.10
CA THR A 9 -38.49 -14.22 -55.56
C THR A 9 -37.75 -14.98 -54.46
N ALA A 10 -38.35 -16.08 -54.01
CA ALA A 10 -37.72 -17.10 -53.18
C ALA A 10 -36.93 -18.08 -54.09
N ALA A 11 -35.74 -18.49 -53.64
CA ALA A 11 -35.08 -19.72 -54.08
C ALA A 11 -34.31 -20.30 -52.87
N ASP A 12 -34.53 -21.60 -52.65
CA ASP A 12 -34.07 -22.42 -51.54
C ASP A 12 -32.55 -22.80 -51.66
N PRO A 13 -31.94 -23.31 -50.58
CA PRO A 13 -30.51 -23.34 -50.33
C PRO A 13 -29.83 -24.64 -50.78
N SER A 14 -28.68 -24.53 -51.43
CA SER A 14 -27.62 -25.56 -51.41
C SER A 14 -26.34 -24.99 -52.01
N ASP A 15 -25.21 -25.44 -51.47
CA ASP A 15 -23.83 -25.06 -51.81
C ASP A 15 -23.29 -23.71 -51.33
N ALA A 16 -22.87 -23.70 -50.06
CA ALA A 16 -21.62 -23.04 -49.69
C ALA A 16 -20.93 -23.89 -48.61
N SER A 17 -20.00 -24.73 -49.07
CA SER A 17 -19.00 -25.37 -48.21
C SER A 17 -18.20 -24.27 -47.50
N ILE A 18 -18.48 -24.08 -46.21
CA ILE A 18 -17.64 -23.26 -45.34
C ILE A 18 -16.38 -24.06 -45.08
N GLY A 19 -15.33 -23.76 -45.85
CA GLY A 19 -13.96 -24.12 -45.49
C GLY A 19 -13.65 -23.52 -44.13
N VAL A 20 -13.32 -24.38 -43.17
CA VAL A 20 -12.80 -23.96 -41.88
C VAL A 20 -11.31 -23.69 -42.08
N ASP A 21 -10.94 -22.44 -42.30
CA ASP A 21 -9.55 -21.99 -42.16
C ASP A 21 -9.18 -22.01 -40.67
N SER A 22 -8.18 -22.82 -40.31
CA SER A 22 -7.72 -23.03 -38.93
C SER A 22 -6.77 -21.94 -38.40
N ASP A 23 -6.50 -20.88 -39.15
CA ASP A 23 -5.27 -20.09 -38.97
C ASP A 23 -5.46 -18.70 -38.34
N THR A 24 -6.50 -18.47 -37.54
CA THR A 24 -6.76 -17.12 -37.00
C THR A 24 -6.84 -17.02 -35.48
N TRP A 25 -5.83 -17.46 -34.70
CA TRP A 25 -5.74 -17.10 -33.25
C TRP A 25 -4.32 -16.98 -32.64
N GLN A 26 -3.31 -16.47 -33.36
CA GLN A 26 -2.04 -16.08 -32.71
C GLN A 26 -1.92 -14.54 -32.63
N LEU A 27 -2.23 -13.97 -31.47
CA LEU A 27 -1.88 -12.58 -31.15
C LEU A 27 -0.37 -12.51 -30.87
N PRO A 28 0.34 -11.44 -31.26
CA PRO A 28 1.76 -11.30 -31.00
C PRO A 28 2.07 -11.37 -29.50
N LEU A 29 3.08 -12.16 -29.14
CA LEU A 29 3.72 -12.04 -27.83
C LEU A 29 4.24 -10.61 -27.66
N PRO A 30 4.26 -10.05 -26.43
CA PRO A 30 4.84 -8.72 -26.19
C PRO A 30 6.31 -8.66 -26.68
N SER A 31 6.93 -7.48 -26.83
CA SER A 31 8.35 -7.30 -27.27
C SER A 31 9.32 -7.18 -26.08
N GLY A 32 10.51 -7.83 -26.12
CA GLY A 32 11.42 -8.00 -24.95
C GLY A 32 12.08 -9.40 -24.81
N GLU A 33 12.90 -9.58 -23.77
CA GLU A 33 13.73 -10.77 -23.47
C GLU A 33 12.93 -12.06 -23.23
N TYR A 34 13.47 -13.22 -23.61
CA TYR A 34 12.88 -14.54 -23.30
C TYR A 34 13.00 -14.91 -21.81
N GLU A 35 11.99 -15.58 -21.26
CA GLU A 35 12.00 -16.05 -19.86
C GLU A 35 12.41 -17.52 -19.75
N VAL A 36 11.95 -18.34 -20.70
CA VAL A 36 12.17 -19.79 -20.76
C VAL A 36 12.81 -20.18 -22.10
N PHE A 37 13.83 -21.03 -22.07
CA PHE A 37 14.44 -21.63 -23.26
C PHE A 37 14.17 -23.14 -23.31
N LEU A 38 13.56 -23.63 -24.41
CA LEU A 38 13.33 -25.06 -24.62
C LEU A 38 14.46 -25.65 -25.49
N ASN A 39 15.21 -26.60 -24.95
CA ASN A 39 16.31 -27.26 -25.65
C ASN A 39 15.92 -28.71 -25.93
N PHE A 40 15.74 -29.09 -27.19
CA PHE A 40 15.12 -30.36 -27.55
C PHE A 40 15.53 -30.84 -28.93
N ARG A 41 15.26 -32.11 -29.24
CA ARG A 41 15.49 -32.68 -30.55
C ARG A 41 14.22 -32.59 -31.40
N GLY A 42 14.23 -31.68 -32.38
CA GLY A 42 13.09 -31.42 -33.27
C GLY A 42 12.37 -32.67 -33.81
N PRO A 43 13.08 -33.59 -34.51
CA PRO A 43 12.44 -34.79 -35.05
C PRO A 43 11.80 -35.74 -34.03
N ASP A 44 12.21 -35.65 -32.75
CA ASP A 44 11.81 -36.62 -31.75
C ASP A 44 10.62 -36.11 -30.94
N THR A 45 10.68 -34.86 -30.46
CA THR A 45 9.74 -34.35 -29.45
C THR A 45 8.95 -33.12 -29.88
N ARG A 46 9.24 -32.51 -31.05
CA ARG A 46 8.64 -31.23 -31.48
C ARG A 46 7.12 -31.25 -31.39
N TYR A 47 6.48 -32.13 -32.16
CA TYR A 47 5.02 -32.23 -32.25
C TYR A 47 4.40 -33.07 -31.12
N GLN A 48 5.15 -33.32 -30.04
CA GLN A 48 4.73 -34.13 -28.90
C GLN A 48 4.81 -33.26 -27.64
N ILE A 49 5.58 -33.68 -26.62
CA ILE A 49 5.69 -32.99 -25.35
C ILE A 49 6.22 -31.55 -25.48
N THR A 50 7.08 -31.26 -26.48
CA THR A 50 7.64 -29.91 -26.65
C THR A 50 6.58 -28.90 -27.08
N ASP A 51 5.79 -29.19 -28.12
CA ASP A 51 4.70 -28.31 -28.59
C ASP A 51 3.61 -28.13 -27.51
N ILE A 52 3.27 -29.19 -26.78
CA ILE A 52 2.32 -29.11 -25.66
C ILE A 52 2.83 -28.14 -24.60
N LEU A 53 4.08 -28.29 -24.16
CA LEU A 53 4.69 -27.41 -23.16
C LEU A 53 4.80 -25.96 -23.66
N TYR A 54 5.28 -25.76 -24.88
CA TYR A 54 5.43 -24.44 -25.48
C TYR A 54 4.10 -23.70 -25.56
N ARG A 55 3.06 -24.31 -26.15
CA ARG A 55 1.72 -23.69 -26.26
C ARG A 55 1.12 -23.38 -24.90
N PHE A 56 1.37 -24.25 -23.92
CA PHE A 56 0.90 -24.03 -22.56
C PHE A 56 1.56 -22.81 -21.90
N LEU A 57 2.88 -22.67 -22.04
CA LEU A 57 3.64 -21.52 -21.51
C LEU A 57 3.24 -20.21 -22.22
N VAL A 58 3.14 -20.21 -23.55
CA VAL A 58 2.72 -19.06 -24.36
C VAL A 58 1.30 -18.60 -24.01
N ARG A 59 0.35 -19.54 -23.85
CA ARG A 59 -1.03 -19.24 -23.43
C ARG A 59 -1.08 -18.55 -22.07
N LEU A 60 -0.11 -18.82 -21.21
CA LEU A 60 0.03 -18.26 -19.87
C LEU A 60 0.94 -17.03 -19.82
N ARG A 61 1.24 -16.43 -20.99
CA ARG A 61 2.05 -15.21 -21.17
C ARG A 61 3.50 -15.34 -20.72
N ILE A 62 4.03 -16.56 -20.62
CA ILE A 62 5.46 -16.79 -20.38
C ILE A 62 6.17 -16.77 -21.73
N ARG A 63 7.13 -15.86 -21.90
CA ARG A 63 7.93 -15.79 -23.12
C ARG A 63 8.86 -16.98 -23.19
N THR A 64 8.55 -17.88 -24.09
CA THR A 64 9.29 -19.11 -24.28
C THR A 64 9.94 -19.08 -25.65
N PHE A 65 11.23 -19.33 -25.72
CA PHE A 65 11.95 -19.47 -26.97
C PHE A 65 11.83 -20.91 -27.49
N LEU A 66 11.50 -21.04 -28.78
CA LEU A 66 11.43 -22.30 -29.52
C LEU A 66 12.13 -22.13 -30.88
N ASP A 67 13.25 -22.83 -31.09
CA ASP A 67 14.18 -22.64 -32.21
C ASP A 67 13.52 -22.41 -33.59
N ASP A 68 12.57 -23.22 -34.04
CA ASP A 68 12.03 -23.08 -35.41
C ASP A 68 10.89 -22.05 -35.55
N GLU A 69 10.25 -21.64 -34.45
CA GLU A 69 9.17 -20.62 -34.50
C GLU A 69 9.71 -19.20 -34.31
N ASN A 70 10.87 -19.06 -33.65
CA ASN A 70 11.40 -17.77 -33.21
C ASN A 70 12.66 -17.32 -33.98
N LEU A 71 13.22 -18.15 -34.86
CA LEU A 71 14.33 -17.77 -35.73
C LEU A 71 13.83 -16.93 -36.92
N ARG A 72 14.41 -15.74 -37.12
CA ARG A 72 14.10 -14.89 -38.27
C ARG A 72 14.66 -15.47 -39.57
N GLU A 73 13.82 -15.48 -40.61
CA GLU A 73 14.24 -15.93 -41.94
C GLU A 73 15.39 -15.05 -42.47
N GLY A 74 16.49 -15.69 -42.90
CA GLY A 74 17.66 -15.02 -43.48
C GLY A 74 18.77 -14.62 -42.49
N GLU A 75 18.60 -14.80 -41.18
CA GLU A 75 19.63 -14.53 -40.17
C GLU A 75 20.46 -15.78 -39.80
N GLY A 76 21.62 -15.57 -39.16
CA GLY A 76 22.48 -16.65 -38.69
C GLY A 76 21.85 -17.41 -37.51
N ILE A 77 21.71 -18.73 -37.64
CA ILE A 77 21.05 -19.59 -36.63
C ILE A 77 21.73 -19.51 -35.26
N TRP A 78 23.07 -19.56 -35.20
CA TRP A 78 23.79 -19.60 -33.92
C TRP A 78 23.77 -18.27 -33.13
N PRO A 79 24.01 -17.09 -33.73
CA PRO A 79 23.88 -15.82 -33.03
C PRO A 79 22.52 -15.64 -32.32
N ASN A 80 21.43 -15.98 -33.01
CA ASN A 80 20.08 -15.86 -32.45
C ASN A 80 19.83 -16.85 -31.30
N LEU A 81 20.37 -18.08 -31.40
CA LEU A 81 20.32 -19.05 -30.30
C LEU A 81 21.10 -18.59 -29.08
N VAL A 82 22.30 -18.00 -29.29
CA VAL A 82 23.10 -17.45 -28.19
C VAL A 82 22.37 -16.30 -27.51
N GLU A 83 21.80 -15.37 -28.27
CA GLU A 83 21.02 -14.26 -27.72
C GLU A 83 19.81 -14.76 -26.91
N ALA A 84 19.06 -15.73 -27.44
CA ALA A 84 17.92 -16.31 -26.72
C ALA A 84 18.34 -17.06 -25.46
N ILE A 85 19.47 -17.79 -25.52
CA ILE A 85 20.08 -18.41 -24.35
C ILE A 85 20.46 -17.35 -23.35
N GLU A 86 21.09 -16.23 -23.76
CA GLU A 86 21.53 -15.08 -22.93
C GLU A 86 20.38 -14.22 -22.37
N GLN A 87 19.19 -14.26 -22.95
CA GLN A 87 18.02 -13.59 -22.40
C GLN A 87 17.29 -14.45 -21.36
N SER A 88 17.34 -15.78 -21.49
CA SER A 88 16.54 -16.70 -20.68
C SER A 88 17.09 -16.95 -19.27
N LYS A 89 16.20 -17.14 -18.27
CA LYS A 89 16.60 -17.49 -16.90
C LYS A 89 16.28 -18.93 -16.52
N ILE A 90 15.34 -19.55 -17.22
CA ILE A 90 14.90 -20.92 -16.99
C ILE A 90 15.13 -21.72 -18.27
N TYR A 91 15.76 -22.89 -18.13
CA TYR A 91 16.10 -23.76 -19.24
C TYR A 91 15.43 -25.12 -19.06
N VAL A 92 14.79 -25.63 -20.10
CA VAL A 92 14.12 -26.93 -20.09
C VAL A 92 14.73 -27.84 -21.16
N PRO A 93 15.81 -28.58 -20.83
CA PRO A 93 16.33 -29.64 -21.70
C PRO A 93 15.37 -30.82 -21.75
N ILE A 94 14.91 -31.18 -22.94
CA ILE A 94 14.02 -32.33 -23.20
C ILE A 94 14.85 -33.40 -23.91
N PHE A 95 15.36 -34.35 -23.13
CA PHE A 95 16.17 -35.46 -23.64
C PHE A 95 15.29 -36.53 -24.24
N SER A 96 15.61 -36.94 -25.47
CA SER A 96 15.12 -38.13 -26.16
C SER A 96 16.28 -39.11 -26.40
N GLU A 97 15.97 -40.33 -26.84
CA GLU A 97 16.98 -41.34 -27.17
C GLU A 97 18.01 -40.84 -28.21
N ASP A 98 17.54 -40.12 -29.23
CA ASP A 98 18.35 -39.59 -30.33
C ASP A 98 18.79 -38.13 -30.15
N TYR A 99 18.55 -37.54 -28.97
CA TYR A 99 18.91 -36.15 -28.68
C TYR A 99 20.39 -35.85 -28.98
N ALA A 100 21.28 -36.74 -28.52
CA ALA A 100 22.72 -36.60 -28.71
C ALA A 100 23.21 -36.78 -30.16
N ASN A 101 22.32 -37.18 -31.08
CA ASN A 101 22.63 -37.20 -32.50
C ASN A 101 22.55 -35.79 -33.11
N SER A 102 22.04 -34.77 -32.42
CA SER A 102 22.03 -33.38 -32.93
C SER A 102 23.23 -32.58 -32.42
N LYS A 103 23.97 -31.98 -33.35
CA LYS A 103 25.04 -31.03 -33.00
C LYS A 103 24.50 -29.81 -32.26
N TRP A 104 23.34 -29.29 -32.69
CA TRP A 104 22.74 -28.07 -32.13
C TRP A 104 22.31 -28.27 -30.68
N CYS A 105 21.56 -29.35 -30.42
CA CYS A 105 21.09 -29.68 -29.06
C CYS A 105 22.25 -29.79 -28.07
N LEU A 106 23.35 -30.46 -28.45
CA LEU A 106 24.55 -30.59 -27.60
C LEU A 106 25.29 -29.26 -27.39
N ARG A 107 25.34 -28.39 -28.40
CA ARG A 107 25.96 -27.06 -28.29
C ARG A 107 25.14 -26.11 -27.42
N GLU A 108 23.81 -26.10 -27.60
CA GLU A 108 22.89 -25.36 -26.73
C GLU A 108 23.03 -25.82 -25.29
N LEU A 109 23.00 -27.14 -25.02
CA LEU A 109 23.13 -27.69 -23.67
C LEU A 109 24.45 -27.27 -23.00
N ALA A 110 25.56 -27.29 -23.76
CA ALA A 110 26.84 -26.85 -23.26
C ALA A 110 26.84 -25.33 -22.94
N ALA A 111 26.25 -24.51 -23.81
CA ALA A 111 26.11 -23.07 -23.58
C ALA A 111 25.24 -22.76 -22.34
N ILE A 112 24.13 -23.48 -22.16
CA ILE A 112 23.26 -23.38 -20.98
C ILE A 112 24.03 -23.71 -19.70
N VAL A 113 24.78 -24.82 -19.70
CA VAL A 113 25.59 -25.26 -18.56
C VAL A 113 26.71 -24.28 -18.24
N GLU A 114 27.32 -23.70 -19.26
CA GLU A 114 28.37 -22.69 -19.11
C GLU A 114 27.81 -21.41 -18.51
N ARG A 115 26.67 -20.93 -19.02
CA ARG A 115 25.98 -19.77 -18.46
C ARG A 115 25.63 -19.94 -17.00
N GLN A 116 25.11 -21.12 -16.61
CA GLN A 116 24.79 -21.42 -15.22
C GLN A 116 26.03 -21.37 -14.29
N LYS A 117 27.25 -21.53 -14.79
CA LYS A 117 28.46 -21.39 -13.94
C LYS A 117 28.80 -19.92 -13.64
N HIS A 118 28.42 -19.01 -14.54
CA HIS A 118 28.81 -17.60 -14.48
C HIS A 118 27.70 -16.69 -13.96
N GLU A 119 26.45 -17.14 -13.97
CA GLU A 119 25.30 -16.32 -13.57
C GLU A 119 24.46 -17.00 -12.49
N GLU A 120 24.34 -16.33 -11.34
CA GLU A 120 23.50 -16.80 -10.23
C GLU A 120 22.01 -16.67 -10.58
N GLY A 121 21.23 -17.70 -10.24
CA GLY A 121 19.78 -17.71 -10.46
C GLY A 121 19.30 -18.40 -11.74
N CYS A 122 20.20 -18.93 -12.58
CA CYS A 122 19.83 -19.78 -13.72
C CYS A 122 19.31 -21.16 -13.28
N ILE A 123 18.14 -21.56 -13.78
CA ILE A 123 17.46 -22.80 -13.38
C ILE A 123 17.40 -23.76 -14.56
N ILE A 124 17.83 -25.01 -14.36
CA ILE A 124 17.75 -26.07 -15.37
C ILE A 124 16.77 -27.15 -14.91
N LEU A 125 15.76 -27.41 -15.72
CA LEU A 125 14.64 -28.31 -15.44
C LEU A 125 14.60 -29.45 -16.48
N PRO A 126 15.34 -30.56 -16.29
CA PRO A 126 15.42 -31.60 -17.32
C PRO A 126 14.17 -32.48 -17.38
N ILE A 127 13.73 -32.78 -18.60
CA ILE A 127 12.69 -33.75 -18.92
C ILE A 127 13.35 -34.88 -19.70
N PHE A 128 13.20 -36.11 -19.21
CA PHE A 128 13.74 -37.33 -19.82
C PHE A 128 12.60 -38.06 -20.54
N TYR A 129 12.43 -37.75 -21.82
CA TYR A 129 11.35 -38.27 -22.66
C TYR A 129 11.73 -39.62 -23.29
N MET A 130 11.10 -40.69 -22.81
CA MET A 130 11.33 -42.07 -23.25
C MET A 130 12.82 -42.48 -23.21
N VAL A 131 13.59 -41.91 -22.29
CA VAL A 131 15.02 -42.15 -22.14
C VAL A 131 15.39 -42.22 -20.66
N ASN A 132 16.22 -43.19 -20.28
CA ASN A 132 16.64 -43.34 -18.91
C ASN A 132 17.62 -42.20 -18.52
N PRO A 133 17.38 -41.47 -17.41
CA PRO A 133 18.29 -40.42 -16.94
C PRO A 133 19.74 -40.90 -16.75
N SER A 134 19.92 -42.16 -16.32
CA SER A 134 21.25 -42.77 -16.17
C SER A 134 21.99 -42.90 -17.49
N ASP A 135 21.26 -43.21 -18.57
CA ASP A 135 21.84 -43.32 -19.91
C ASP A 135 22.26 -41.96 -20.46
N VAL A 136 21.51 -40.89 -20.16
CA VAL A 136 21.92 -39.52 -20.48
C VAL A 136 23.15 -39.11 -19.68
N ARG A 137 23.15 -39.36 -18.36
CA ARG A 137 24.22 -38.94 -17.42
C ARG A 137 25.57 -39.62 -17.70
N HIS A 138 25.55 -40.91 -18.00
CA HIS A 138 26.74 -41.72 -18.21
C HIS A 138 27.03 -42.02 -19.69
N GLN A 139 26.17 -41.52 -20.59
CA GLN A 139 26.22 -41.79 -22.02
C GLN A 139 26.31 -43.30 -22.28
N THR A 140 25.37 -44.05 -21.69
CA THR A 140 25.24 -45.50 -21.79
C THR A 140 24.01 -45.89 -22.63
N GLY A 141 23.76 -47.20 -22.77
CA GLY A 141 22.57 -47.69 -23.46
C GLY A 141 22.44 -47.21 -24.91
N PRO A 142 21.20 -47.01 -25.40
CA PRO A 142 20.93 -46.50 -26.73
C PRO A 142 21.42 -45.05 -26.95
N PHE A 143 21.34 -44.20 -25.92
CA PHE A 143 21.82 -42.80 -25.97
C PHE A 143 23.32 -42.70 -26.33
N LYS A 144 24.12 -43.67 -25.87
CA LYS A 144 25.55 -43.81 -26.24
C LYS A 144 25.76 -43.91 -27.75
N GLN A 145 24.87 -44.60 -28.45
CA GLN A 145 25.01 -44.84 -29.89
C GLN A 145 24.79 -43.52 -30.65
N ALA A 146 23.74 -42.78 -30.28
CA ALA A 146 23.46 -41.45 -30.78
C ALA A 146 24.64 -40.49 -30.54
N PHE A 147 25.16 -40.45 -29.30
CA PHE A 147 26.31 -39.61 -28.95
C PHE A 147 27.56 -40.01 -29.74
N ARG A 148 27.96 -41.29 -29.75
CA ARG A 148 29.14 -41.78 -30.49
C ARG A 148 29.09 -41.46 -31.98
N LYS A 149 27.91 -41.58 -32.60
CA LYS A 149 27.73 -41.27 -34.02
C LYS A 149 28.09 -39.80 -34.30
N ARG A 150 27.71 -38.89 -33.41
CA ARG A 150 27.98 -37.47 -33.55
C ARG A 150 29.41 -37.10 -33.14
N SER A 151 29.95 -37.65 -32.06
CA SER A 151 31.28 -37.31 -31.52
C SER A 151 32.43 -37.58 -32.49
N ARG A 152 32.31 -38.55 -33.40
CA ARG A 152 33.36 -38.90 -34.38
C ARG A 152 33.75 -37.75 -35.33
N SER A 153 32.89 -36.74 -35.47
CA SER A 153 33.10 -35.62 -36.39
C SER A 153 33.61 -34.35 -35.71
N PHE A 154 34.00 -34.41 -34.44
CA PHE A 154 34.43 -33.26 -33.64
C PHE A 154 35.72 -33.56 -32.88
N ASP A 155 36.43 -32.50 -32.49
CA ASP A 155 37.64 -32.60 -31.68
C ASP A 155 37.32 -33.05 -30.25
N GLU A 156 38.31 -33.65 -29.58
CA GLU A 156 38.13 -34.25 -28.26
C GLU A 156 37.72 -33.22 -27.20
N ARG A 157 38.14 -31.94 -27.33
CA ARG A 157 37.77 -30.88 -26.40
C ARG A 157 36.28 -30.59 -26.49
N THR A 158 35.75 -30.36 -27.70
CA THR A 158 34.30 -30.17 -27.92
C THR A 158 33.49 -31.37 -27.42
N VAL A 159 33.97 -32.60 -27.68
CA VAL A 159 33.30 -33.82 -27.21
C VAL A 159 33.30 -33.91 -25.67
N GLN A 160 34.38 -33.50 -25.02
CA GLN A 160 34.46 -33.46 -23.56
C GLN A 160 33.52 -32.41 -22.96
N GLU A 161 33.42 -31.22 -23.55
CA GLU A 161 32.48 -30.17 -23.12
C GLU A 161 31.03 -30.69 -23.16
N TRP A 162 30.64 -31.39 -24.23
CA TRP A 162 29.32 -32.02 -24.32
C TRP A 162 29.11 -33.12 -23.29
N ARG A 163 30.14 -33.95 -23.05
CA ARG A 163 30.11 -35.02 -22.04
C ARG A 163 29.88 -34.45 -20.63
N ASP A 164 30.57 -33.37 -20.31
CA ASP A 164 30.45 -32.70 -19.02
C ASP A 164 29.06 -32.07 -18.85
N ALA A 165 28.53 -31.42 -19.89
CA ALA A 165 27.18 -30.85 -19.87
C ALA A 165 26.10 -31.91 -19.68
N LEU A 166 26.16 -33.02 -20.43
CA LEU A 166 25.24 -34.16 -20.31
C LEU A 166 25.34 -34.81 -18.92
N SER A 167 26.56 -34.96 -18.38
CA SER A 167 26.75 -35.55 -17.05
C SER A 167 26.18 -34.65 -15.95
N LYS A 168 26.41 -33.33 -16.04
CA LYS A 168 25.88 -32.35 -15.08
C LYS A 168 24.36 -32.32 -15.11
N VAL A 169 23.75 -32.13 -16.27
CA VAL A 169 22.28 -32.00 -16.40
C VAL A 169 21.58 -33.35 -16.15
N GLY A 170 22.16 -34.46 -16.61
CA GLY A 170 21.64 -35.80 -16.35
C GLY A 170 21.70 -36.22 -14.87
N ALA A 171 22.50 -35.54 -14.05
CA ALA A 171 22.54 -35.73 -12.60
C ALA A 171 21.48 -34.91 -11.84
N LEU A 172 20.83 -33.94 -12.49
CA LEU A 172 19.78 -33.13 -11.87
C LEU A 172 18.49 -33.95 -11.72
N LYS A 173 17.72 -33.63 -10.67
CA LYS A 173 16.38 -34.19 -10.50
C LYS A 173 15.46 -33.62 -11.58
N GLY A 174 14.93 -34.49 -12.43
CA GLY A 174 14.00 -34.15 -13.51
C GLY A 174 12.81 -35.10 -13.56
N TRP A 175 12.06 -35.03 -14.66
CA TRP A 175 10.89 -35.88 -14.88
C TRP A 175 11.19 -36.94 -15.92
N HIS A 176 11.01 -38.21 -15.56
CA HIS A 176 11.05 -39.32 -16.50
C HIS A 176 9.65 -39.51 -17.09
N VAL A 177 9.54 -39.45 -18.43
CA VAL A 177 8.29 -39.62 -19.17
C VAL A 177 8.36 -40.95 -19.92
N GLU A 178 7.60 -41.94 -19.47
CA GLU A 178 7.47 -43.25 -20.11
C GLU A 178 6.23 -43.30 -21.04
N SER A 179 6.10 -44.36 -21.83
CA SER A 179 5.00 -44.50 -22.81
C SER A 179 3.59 -44.48 -22.22
N ASN A 180 3.46 -44.80 -20.93
CA ASN A 180 2.18 -44.85 -20.22
C ASN A 180 1.89 -43.57 -19.43
N ASP A 181 2.82 -42.60 -19.41
CA ASP A 181 2.66 -41.37 -18.66
C ASP A 181 1.78 -40.36 -19.38
N LYS A 182 0.96 -39.66 -18.59
CA LYS A 182 0.12 -38.56 -19.09
C LYS A 182 1.00 -37.32 -19.27
N GLN A 183 1.49 -37.08 -20.49
CA GLN A 183 2.36 -35.94 -20.84
C GLN A 183 1.80 -34.58 -20.37
N GLY A 184 0.47 -34.41 -20.36
CA GLY A 184 -0.19 -33.21 -19.81
C GLY A 184 0.09 -32.98 -18.32
N ALA A 185 0.10 -34.03 -17.50
CA ALA A 185 0.37 -33.91 -16.06
C ALA A 185 1.82 -33.49 -15.77
N ILE A 186 2.76 -33.96 -16.60
CA ILE A 186 4.17 -33.56 -16.51
C ILE A 186 4.33 -32.10 -16.95
N THR A 187 3.60 -31.67 -17.99
CA THR A 187 3.54 -30.28 -18.43
C THR A 187 3.01 -29.36 -17.32
N ASP A 188 1.93 -29.75 -16.64
CA ASP A 188 1.38 -29.01 -15.50
C ASP A 188 2.38 -28.87 -14.34
N LEU A 189 3.12 -29.94 -14.05
CA LEU A 189 4.12 -29.96 -12.98
C LEU A 189 5.33 -29.08 -13.33
N VAL A 190 5.87 -29.22 -14.53
CA VAL A 190 6.97 -28.38 -15.05
C VAL A 190 6.57 -26.91 -15.02
N TYR A 191 5.36 -26.59 -15.49
CA TYR A 191 4.81 -25.25 -15.41
C TYR A 191 4.70 -24.72 -13.98
N SER A 192 4.20 -25.52 -13.04
CA SER A 192 4.04 -25.07 -11.65
C SER A 192 5.38 -24.61 -11.05
N ILE A 193 6.47 -25.30 -11.40
CA ILE A 193 7.82 -24.93 -10.99
C ILE A 193 8.28 -23.66 -11.70
N ILE A 194 8.16 -23.59 -13.04
CA ILE A 194 8.49 -22.39 -13.82
C ILE A 194 7.77 -21.16 -13.24
N TRP A 195 6.46 -21.27 -13.02
CA TRP A 195 5.66 -20.20 -12.45
C TRP A 195 6.11 -19.82 -11.05
N SER A 196 6.45 -20.77 -10.17
CA SER A 196 6.95 -20.44 -8.82
C SER A 196 8.24 -19.63 -8.82
N HIS A 197 9.05 -19.77 -9.88
CA HIS A 197 10.28 -19.01 -10.06
C HIS A 197 10.01 -17.63 -10.67
N LEU A 198 9.12 -17.54 -11.68
CA LEU A 198 8.72 -16.28 -12.28
C LEU A 198 7.84 -15.43 -11.34
N SER A 199 7.02 -16.05 -10.49
CA SER A 199 6.11 -15.32 -9.59
C SER A 199 6.83 -14.61 -8.46
N LYS A 200 8.06 -15.03 -8.13
CA LYS A 200 8.94 -14.31 -7.19
C LYS A 200 9.38 -12.95 -7.74
N SER A 201 9.27 -12.70 -9.05
CA SER A 201 9.67 -11.45 -9.69
C SER A 201 8.51 -10.52 -10.12
N ILE A 202 7.24 -10.86 -9.83
CA ILE A 202 6.08 -10.11 -10.38
C ILE A 202 5.81 -8.78 -9.66
N TYR A 203 6.09 -8.67 -8.37
CA TYR A 203 5.98 -7.40 -7.64
C TYR A 203 7.35 -7.00 -7.12
N VAL A 204 8.05 -6.19 -7.91
CA VAL A 204 9.25 -5.48 -7.45
C VAL A 204 8.78 -4.45 -6.43
N VAL A 205 8.66 -4.85 -5.17
CA VAL A 205 8.95 -3.90 -4.11
C VAL A 205 10.44 -3.65 -4.26
N GLU A 206 10.85 -2.40 -4.49
CA GLU A 206 12.27 -1.99 -4.45
C GLU A 206 12.84 -2.43 -3.09
N THR A 207 13.38 -3.65 -3.04
CA THR A 207 13.82 -4.30 -1.79
C THR A 207 15.01 -3.55 -1.20
N ASP A 208 15.78 -2.88 -2.05
CA ASP A 208 16.88 -1.98 -1.72
C ASP A 208 16.46 -0.79 -0.86
N LYS A 209 15.17 -0.39 -0.91
CA LYS A 209 14.63 0.73 -0.12
C LYS A 209 13.72 0.35 1.03
N LEU A 210 13.57 -0.95 1.29
CA LEU A 210 12.84 -1.42 2.47
C LEU A 210 13.73 -1.35 3.71
N VAL A 211 13.14 -0.93 4.83
CA VAL A 211 13.80 -0.86 6.13
C VAL A 211 12.90 -1.50 7.17
N ALA A 212 13.46 -2.44 7.93
CA ALA A 212 12.83 -3.09 9.08
C ALA A 212 11.43 -3.68 8.81
N ILE A 213 11.24 -4.31 7.65
CA ILE A 213 9.94 -4.85 7.25
C ILE A 213 9.69 -6.29 7.75
N ASP A 214 10.74 -7.01 8.14
CA ASP A 214 10.65 -8.43 8.51
C ASP A 214 9.71 -8.67 9.70
N ASP A 215 9.78 -7.84 10.74
CA ASP A 215 8.89 -7.94 11.91
C ASP A 215 7.41 -7.73 11.51
N HIS A 216 7.14 -6.81 10.58
CA HIS A 216 5.79 -6.61 10.04
C HIS A 216 5.32 -7.83 9.25
N ILE A 217 6.20 -8.45 8.46
CA ILE A 217 5.89 -9.65 7.69
C ILE A 217 5.53 -10.80 8.61
N GLU A 218 6.34 -11.08 9.63
CA GLU A 218 6.09 -12.18 10.56
C GLU A 218 4.81 -11.94 11.38
N ALA A 219 4.58 -10.72 11.88
CA ALA A 219 3.35 -10.39 12.60
C ALA A 219 2.07 -10.59 11.75
N VAL A 220 2.13 -10.29 10.44
CA VAL A 220 1.01 -10.56 9.53
C VAL A 220 0.88 -12.06 9.28
N LYS A 221 1.98 -12.78 9.01
CA LYS A 221 1.97 -14.24 8.76
C LYS A 221 1.41 -15.03 9.95
N GLU A 222 1.74 -14.65 11.17
CA GLU A 222 1.19 -15.27 12.39
C GLU A 222 -0.33 -15.17 12.43
N ARG A 223 -0.89 -14.00 12.12
CA ARG A 223 -2.35 -13.77 12.07
C ARG A 223 -3.03 -14.55 10.94
N MET A 224 -2.31 -14.80 9.85
CA MET A 224 -2.83 -15.56 8.70
C MET A 224 -3.02 -17.05 9.00
N GLU A 225 -2.40 -17.61 10.04
CA GLU A 225 -2.49 -19.05 10.38
C GLU A 225 -2.29 -19.95 9.16
N LEU A 226 -1.16 -19.83 8.47
CA LEU A 226 -0.94 -20.45 7.16
C LEU A 226 -1.15 -21.98 7.11
N ASP A 227 -1.04 -22.66 8.25
CA ASP A 227 -1.23 -24.10 8.40
C ASP A 227 -2.71 -24.51 8.63
N SER A 228 -3.61 -23.55 8.86
CA SER A 228 -5.04 -23.84 9.07
C SER A 228 -5.75 -24.22 7.77
N ALA A 229 -6.65 -25.21 7.88
CA ALA A 229 -7.55 -25.60 6.79
C ALA A 229 -8.70 -24.61 6.56
N SER A 230 -8.94 -23.63 7.44
CA SER A 230 -9.99 -22.62 7.23
C SER A 230 -9.60 -21.60 6.16
N VAL A 231 -10.57 -20.82 5.68
CA VAL A 231 -10.29 -19.58 4.94
C VAL A 231 -9.92 -18.49 5.95
N GLY A 232 -8.84 -17.76 5.70
CA GLY A 232 -8.35 -16.72 6.61
C GLY A 232 -8.34 -15.34 5.96
N VAL A 233 -8.83 -14.33 6.68
CA VAL A 233 -8.77 -12.92 6.27
C VAL A 233 -7.94 -12.17 7.31
N VAL A 234 -6.97 -11.38 6.87
CA VAL A 234 -6.17 -10.50 7.74
C VAL A 234 -6.35 -9.06 7.32
N GLY A 235 -6.67 -8.20 8.29
CA GLY A 235 -6.90 -6.79 8.07
C GLY A 235 -5.71 -5.94 8.51
N ILE A 236 -5.09 -5.18 7.61
CA ILE A 236 -4.00 -4.25 7.94
C ILE A 236 -4.55 -2.82 7.96
N HIS A 237 -4.40 -2.11 9.09
CA HIS A 237 -4.90 -0.74 9.23
C HIS A 237 -3.93 0.25 9.86
N GLY A 238 -4.24 1.53 9.69
CA GLY A 238 -3.44 2.67 10.14
C GLY A 238 -3.59 3.88 9.23
N ILE A 239 -2.92 4.98 9.58
CA ILE A 239 -3.02 6.26 8.88
C ILE A 239 -2.53 6.19 7.41
N GLY A 240 -2.88 7.20 6.62
CA GLY A 240 -2.33 7.35 5.27
C GLY A 240 -0.79 7.44 5.32
N GLY A 241 -0.10 6.83 4.36
CA GLY A 241 1.37 6.91 4.28
C GLY A 241 2.16 6.03 5.27
N ILE A 242 1.51 5.28 6.16
CA ILE A 242 2.19 4.45 7.19
C ILE A 242 2.84 3.16 6.67
N GLY A 243 2.67 2.82 5.37
CA GLY A 243 3.30 1.63 4.77
C GLY A 243 2.44 0.35 4.69
N LYS A 244 1.12 0.43 4.91
CA LYS A 244 0.20 -0.74 4.80
C LYS A 244 0.35 -1.53 3.50
N THR A 245 0.29 -0.83 2.36
CA THR A 245 0.45 -1.41 1.03
C THR A 245 1.82 -2.07 0.85
N THR A 246 2.88 -1.44 1.38
CA THR A 246 4.24 -1.97 1.33
C THR A 246 4.36 -3.28 2.10
N ILE A 247 3.80 -3.34 3.32
CA ILE A 247 3.76 -4.55 4.14
C ILE A 247 2.98 -5.66 3.42
N ALA A 248 1.79 -5.35 2.88
CA ALA A 248 0.97 -6.32 2.16
C ALA A 248 1.72 -6.93 0.95
N LYS A 249 2.41 -6.10 0.16
CA LYS A 249 3.24 -6.55 -0.96
C LYS A 249 4.44 -7.40 -0.49
N ALA A 250 5.10 -7.01 0.60
CA ALA A 250 6.23 -7.76 1.12
C ALA A 250 5.81 -9.16 1.62
N VAL A 251 4.67 -9.25 2.31
CA VAL A 251 4.06 -10.53 2.71
C VAL A 251 3.71 -11.37 1.48
N TYR A 252 3.05 -10.77 0.48
CA TYR A 252 2.73 -11.44 -0.78
C TYR A 252 3.94 -12.12 -1.41
N ASN A 253 5.03 -11.36 -1.56
CA ASN A 253 6.26 -11.85 -2.17
C ASN A 253 6.86 -13.02 -1.38
N LYS A 254 6.75 -12.99 -0.05
CA LYS A 254 7.28 -14.04 0.82
C LYS A 254 6.49 -15.35 0.74
N ILE A 255 5.16 -15.29 0.63
CA ILE A 255 4.30 -16.48 0.83
C ILE A 255 3.55 -16.95 -0.43
N SER A 256 3.52 -16.16 -1.52
CA SER A 256 2.76 -16.47 -2.74
C SER A 256 3.05 -17.87 -3.31
N GLY A 257 4.29 -18.35 -3.21
CA GLY A 257 4.69 -19.70 -3.64
C GLY A 257 3.99 -20.86 -2.91
N SER A 258 3.33 -20.60 -1.78
CA SER A 258 2.57 -21.62 -1.00
C SER A 258 1.10 -21.74 -1.43
N PHE A 259 0.68 -20.98 -2.45
CA PHE A 259 -0.69 -20.91 -2.96
C PHE A 259 -0.74 -21.33 -4.42
N ALA A 260 -1.85 -21.96 -4.82
CA ALA A 260 -2.01 -22.43 -6.18
C ALA A 260 -2.13 -21.24 -7.16
N ARG A 261 -2.85 -20.19 -6.76
CA ARG A 261 -3.11 -18.98 -7.54
C ARG A 261 -3.11 -17.76 -6.64
N CYS A 262 -2.74 -16.61 -7.18
CA CYS A 262 -2.63 -15.37 -6.41
C CYS A 262 -3.17 -14.18 -7.21
N SER A 263 -3.64 -13.14 -6.53
CA SER A 263 -3.99 -11.86 -7.15
C SER A 263 -3.67 -10.71 -6.18
N PHE A 264 -3.09 -9.64 -6.70
CA PHE A 264 -2.95 -8.37 -5.98
C PHE A 264 -3.83 -7.33 -6.66
N VAL A 265 -4.85 -6.87 -5.94
CA VAL A 265 -5.82 -5.87 -6.39
C VAL A 265 -5.47 -4.55 -5.72
N GLY A 266 -4.69 -3.73 -6.43
CA GLY A 266 -4.27 -2.40 -5.98
C GLY A 266 -5.38 -1.36 -6.08
N ASN A 267 -5.31 -0.32 -5.23
CA ASN A 267 -6.12 0.89 -5.32
C ASN A 267 -7.64 0.62 -5.48
N VAL A 268 -8.20 -0.25 -4.64
CA VAL A 268 -9.62 -0.66 -4.71
C VAL A 268 -10.54 0.56 -4.64
N ARG A 269 -10.36 1.43 -3.63
CA ARG A 269 -11.15 2.67 -3.46
C ARG A 269 -11.14 3.56 -4.71
N GLU A 270 -9.98 3.80 -5.30
CA GLU A 270 -9.84 4.66 -6.49
C GLU A 270 -10.50 4.01 -7.72
N THR A 271 -10.33 2.69 -7.89
CA THR A 271 -10.94 1.95 -9.01
C THR A 271 -12.46 1.99 -8.94
N LEU A 272 -13.04 2.00 -7.74
CA LEU A 272 -14.49 2.08 -7.55
C LEU A 272 -15.10 3.43 -7.94
N GLU A 273 -14.29 4.49 -8.02
CA GLU A 273 -14.74 5.81 -8.49
C GLU A 273 -14.87 5.84 -10.03
N GLN A 274 -14.31 4.84 -10.72
CA GLN A 274 -14.38 4.71 -12.17
C GLN A 274 -15.70 4.07 -12.63
N ARG A 275 -16.07 4.33 -13.90
CA ARG A 275 -17.20 3.64 -14.54
C ARG A 275 -16.93 2.14 -14.57
N ASP A 276 -17.91 1.35 -14.13
CA ASP A 276 -17.82 -0.11 -14.03
C ASP A 276 -16.69 -0.62 -13.12
N GLY A 277 -16.26 0.19 -12.13
CA GLY A 277 -15.14 -0.11 -11.23
C GLY A 277 -15.20 -1.49 -10.56
N ILE A 278 -16.37 -1.92 -10.07
CA ILE A 278 -16.55 -3.26 -9.50
C ILE A 278 -16.27 -4.36 -10.54
N ILE A 279 -16.79 -4.20 -11.76
CA ILE A 279 -16.58 -5.16 -12.85
C ILE A 279 -15.09 -5.20 -13.22
N SER A 280 -14.40 -4.06 -13.23
CA SER A 280 -12.95 -3.99 -13.48
C SER A 280 -12.16 -4.76 -12.42
N LEU A 281 -12.52 -4.63 -11.13
CA LEU A 281 -11.90 -5.38 -10.03
C LEU A 281 -12.16 -6.89 -10.15
N GLN A 282 -13.39 -7.29 -10.46
CA GLN A 282 -13.75 -8.69 -10.71
C GLN A 282 -12.96 -9.27 -11.88
N LYS A 283 -12.89 -8.57 -13.02
CA LYS A 283 -12.11 -8.97 -14.20
C LYS A 283 -10.65 -9.18 -13.83
N LYS A 284 -10.07 -8.29 -13.03
CA LYS A 284 -8.69 -8.40 -12.56
C LYS A 284 -8.47 -9.66 -11.73
N ILE A 285 -9.30 -9.91 -10.71
CA ILE A 285 -9.19 -11.10 -9.87
C ILE A 285 -9.31 -12.38 -10.71
N ILE A 286 -10.31 -12.43 -11.60
CA ILE A 286 -10.55 -13.57 -12.48
C ILE A 286 -9.36 -13.78 -13.42
N SER A 287 -8.84 -12.72 -14.05
CA SER A 287 -7.70 -12.83 -14.97
C SER A 287 -6.44 -13.30 -14.24
N ASP A 288 -6.12 -12.71 -13.08
CA ASP A 288 -4.94 -13.06 -12.28
C ASP A 288 -4.99 -14.54 -11.80
N VAL A 289 -6.16 -15.00 -11.33
CA VAL A 289 -6.34 -16.36 -10.79
C VAL A 289 -6.51 -17.41 -11.88
N MET A 290 -7.33 -17.14 -12.89
CA MET A 290 -7.60 -18.08 -13.98
C MET A 290 -6.48 -18.14 -15.01
N ARG A 291 -5.61 -17.13 -15.04
CA ARG A 291 -4.52 -16.98 -16.01
C ARG A 291 -5.02 -17.03 -17.45
N LEU A 292 -6.22 -16.48 -17.68
CA LEU A 292 -6.87 -16.46 -18.99
C LEU A 292 -6.54 -15.16 -19.73
N THR A 293 -6.23 -15.29 -21.03
CA THR A 293 -6.01 -14.18 -21.96
C THR A 293 -7.33 -13.52 -22.40
N THR A 294 -8.44 -14.25 -22.30
CA THR A 294 -9.80 -13.81 -22.61
C THR A 294 -10.72 -14.27 -21.49
N VAL A 295 -11.21 -13.33 -20.69
CA VAL A 295 -12.30 -13.59 -19.75
C VAL A 295 -13.60 -13.56 -20.56
N GLU A 296 -14.51 -14.49 -20.31
CA GLU A 296 -15.89 -14.38 -20.82
C GLU A 296 -16.42 -12.97 -20.57
N PRO A 297 -17.23 -12.40 -21.47
CA PRO A 297 -17.71 -11.03 -21.32
C PRO A 297 -18.47 -10.90 -19.99
N ILE A 298 -17.83 -10.26 -19.00
CA ILE A 298 -18.48 -9.91 -17.74
C ILE A 298 -19.35 -8.68 -18.01
N THR A 299 -20.63 -8.95 -18.23
CA THR A 299 -21.64 -7.94 -18.57
C THR A 299 -22.29 -7.30 -17.34
N SER A 300 -22.16 -7.91 -16.17
CA SER A 300 -22.71 -7.40 -14.91
C SER A 300 -21.89 -7.83 -13.69
N VAL A 301 -22.10 -7.14 -12.56
CA VAL A 301 -21.50 -7.51 -11.25
C VAL A 301 -21.88 -8.94 -10.85
N SER A 302 -23.14 -9.34 -11.08
CA SER A 302 -23.62 -10.68 -10.76
C SER A 302 -22.92 -11.77 -11.58
N ASP A 303 -22.61 -11.48 -12.85
CA ASP A 303 -21.86 -12.40 -13.70
C ASP A 303 -20.44 -12.61 -13.16
N GLY A 304 -19.79 -11.52 -12.73
CA GLY A 304 -18.46 -11.59 -12.13
C GLY A 304 -18.44 -12.41 -10.84
N ILE A 305 -19.40 -12.19 -9.93
CA ILE A 305 -19.53 -13.00 -8.70
C ILE A 305 -19.75 -14.48 -9.04
N ARG A 306 -20.64 -14.77 -10.00
CA ARG A 306 -20.90 -16.15 -10.44
C ARG A 306 -19.62 -16.81 -10.94
N ILE A 307 -18.85 -16.12 -11.79
CA ILE A 307 -17.58 -16.64 -12.34
C ILE A 307 -16.54 -16.82 -11.22
N ILE A 308 -16.42 -15.88 -10.27
CA ILE A 308 -15.51 -16.03 -9.12
C ILE A 308 -15.89 -17.26 -8.30
N ARG A 309 -17.18 -17.45 -8.00
CA ARG A 309 -17.66 -18.61 -7.26
C ARG A 309 -17.38 -19.92 -8.00
N GLU A 310 -17.66 -19.98 -9.31
CA GLU A 310 -17.57 -21.22 -10.10
C GLU A 310 -16.15 -21.57 -10.51
N ARG A 311 -15.27 -20.57 -10.70
CA ARG A 311 -13.96 -20.77 -11.33
C ARG A 311 -12.77 -20.36 -10.46
N VAL A 312 -12.89 -19.30 -9.67
CA VAL A 312 -11.80 -18.80 -8.82
C VAL A 312 -11.78 -19.52 -7.48
N SER A 313 -12.97 -19.73 -6.88
CA SER A 313 -13.11 -20.17 -5.50
C SER A 313 -12.69 -21.63 -5.27
N GLY A 314 -12.56 -22.44 -6.32
CA GLY A 314 -12.07 -23.82 -6.22
C GLY A 314 -10.55 -23.95 -6.01
N PHE A 315 -9.79 -22.86 -6.17
CA PHE A 315 -8.34 -22.86 -5.95
C PHE A 315 -7.98 -22.43 -4.52
N LYS A 316 -6.90 -22.98 -3.97
CA LYS A 316 -6.24 -22.42 -2.79
C LYS A 316 -5.56 -21.10 -3.19
N VAL A 317 -6.20 -19.97 -2.90
CA VAL A 317 -5.78 -18.64 -3.38
C VAL A 317 -5.14 -17.77 -2.31
N LEU A 318 -4.25 -16.85 -2.74
CA LEU A 318 -3.85 -15.67 -1.97
C LEU A 318 -4.32 -14.41 -2.69
N ILE A 319 -5.26 -13.66 -2.11
CA ILE A 319 -5.78 -12.42 -2.70
C ILE A 319 -5.51 -11.23 -1.79
N ILE A 320 -4.89 -10.18 -2.32
CA ILE A 320 -4.70 -8.91 -1.62
C ILE A 320 -5.66 -7.87 -2.18
N LEU A 321 -6.40 -7.22 -1.29
CA LEU A 321 -7.27 -6.09 -1.59
C LEU A 321 -6.69 -4.85 -0.91
N ASP A 322 -6.10 -3.96 -1.70
CA ASP A 322 -5.38 -2.79 -1.19
C ASP A 322 -6.23 -1.51 -1.29
N ASP A 323 -6.16 -0.69 -0.24
CA ASP A 323 -6.92 0.55 -0.05
C ASP A 323 -8.45 0.37 -0.13
N VAL A 324 -8.99 -0.51 0.71
CA VAL A 324 -10.44 -0.76 0.85
C VAL A 324 -11.08 0.26 1.79
N ASP A 325 -12.28 0.73 1.45
CA ASP A 325 -13.08 1.68 2.22
C ASP A 325 -14.54 1.24 2.39
N GLU A 326 -15.38 2.09 3.01
CA GLU A 326 -16.79 1.80 3.27
C GLU A 326 -17.61 1.58 1.98
N LYS A 327 -17.20 2.17 0.85
CA LYS A 327 -17.88 2.01 -0.45
C LYS A 327 -17.52 0.70 -1.13
N SER A 328 -16.46 0.04 -0.69
CA SER A 328 -15.85 -1.07 -1.41
C SER A 328 -16.66 -2.36 -1.42
N LYS A 329 -17.67 -2.50 -0.56
CA LYS A 329 -18.65 -3.60 -0.55
C LYS A 329 -18.06 -4.93 -1.06
N LEU A 330 -17.10 -5.50 -0.32
CA LEU A 330 -16.30 -6.62 -0.79
C LEU A 330 -17.12 -7.83 -1.26
N ASP A 331 -18.32 -8.03 -0.72
CA ASP A 331 -19.27 -9.05 -1.20
C ASP A 331 -19.69 -8.86 -2.66
N GLU A 332 -19.75 -7.61 -3.17
CA GLU A 332 -20.01 -7.32 -4.58
C GLU A 332 -18.76 -7.60 -5.45
N ILE A 333 -17.54 -7.53 -4.88
CA ILE A 333 -16.28 -7.75 -5.61
C ILE A 333 -15.91 -9.23 -5.65
N LEU A 334 -15.91 -9.92 -4.51
CA LEU A 334 -15.44 -11.31 -4.36
C LEU A 334 -16.57 -12.31 -4.08
N GLY A 335 -17.73 -11.85 -3.61
CA GLY A 335 -18.67 -12.70 -2.91
C GLY A 335 -18.19 -13.06 -1.50
N LYS A 336 -18.88 -14.00 -0.86
CA LYS A 336 -18.53 -14.45 0.49
C LYS A 336 -17.22 -15.22 0.52
N PHE A 337 -16.34 -14.89 1.47
CA PHE A 337 -15.06 -15.60 1.68
C PHE A 337 -15.24 -17.10 1.95
N GLU A 338 -16.34 -17.50 2.59
CA GLU A 338 -16.70 -18.90 2.88
C GLU A 338 -16.83 -19.78 1.63
N ASN A 339 -17.05 -19.18 0.45
CA ASN A 339 -17.17 -19.93 -0.79
C ASN A 339 -15.81 -20.40 -1.33
N PHE A 340 -14.69 -19.86 -0.83
CA PHE A 340 -13.36 -20.18 -1.30
C PHE A 340 -12.82 -21.48 -0.68
N ALA A 341 -11.93 -22.15 -1.42
CA ALA A 341 -11.35 -23.41 -1.01
C ALA A 341 -10.57 -23.28 0.29
N SER A 342 -10.59 -24.37 1.07
CA SER A 342 -9.78 -24.57 2.27
C SER A 342 -8.33 -24.13 2.07
N GLY A 343 -7.79 -23.41 3.06
CA GLY A 343 -6.42 -22.89 3.02
C GLY A 343 -6.24 -21.61 2.18
N SER A 344 -7.31 -21.02 1.63
CA SER A 344 -7.23 -19.71 0.96
C SER A 344 -7.02 -18.58 1.97
N ARG A 345 -6.28 -17.55 1.55
CA ARG A 345 -5.93 -16.40 2.40
C ARG A 345 -6.18 -15.07 1.71
N PHE A 346 -6.62 -14.11 2.51
CA PHE A 346 -6.92 -12.75 2.07
C PHE A 346 -6.19 -11.75 2.95
N ILE A 347 -5.63 -10.71 2.33
CA ILE A 347 -5.08 -9.56 3.04
C ILE A 347 -5.85 -8.33 2.57
N VAL A 348 -6.45 -7.60 3.50
CA VAL A 348 -7.21 -6.38 3.20
C VAL A 348 -6.54 -5.21 3.89
N THR A 349 -6.12 -4.19 3.13
CA THR A 349 -5.57 -2.96 3.72
C THR A 349 -6.65 -1.88 3.77
N SER A 350 -6.74 -1.14 4.87
CA SER A 350 -7.68 -0.02 4.98
C SER A 350 -7.17 1.08 5.90
N ARG A 351 -7.61 2.31 5.68
CA ARG A 351 -7.48 3.40 6.65
C ARG A 351 -8.56 3.34 7.75
N ASN A 352 -9.64 2.57 7.51
CA ASN A 352 -10.79 2.47 8.39
C ASN A 352 -10.93 1.06 8.98
N VAL A 353 -10.60 0.90 10.26
CA VAL A 353 -10.68 -0.39 10.96
C VAL A 353 -12.10 -0.96 11.00
N ARG A 354 -13.14 -0.10 10.97
CA ARG A 354 -14.54 -0.55 10.95
C ARG A 354 -14.85 -1.39 9.70
N VAL A 355 -14.27 -1.04 8.57
CA VAL A 355 -14.45 -1.78 7.30
C VAL A 355 -13.80 -3.15 7.37
N LEU A 356 -12.73 -3.30 8.13
CA LEU A 356 -12.08 -4.61 8.31
C LEU A 356 -12.89 -5.50 9.24
N ARG A 357 -13.44 -4.93 10.32
CA ARG A 357 -14.29 -5.63 11.31
C ARG A 357 -15.58 -6.21 10.74
N THR A 358 -16.01 -5.79 9.54
CA THR A 358 -17.17 -6.43 8.88
C THR A 358 -16.83 -7.78 8.26
N PHE A 359 -15.55 -8.13 8.13
CA PHE A 359 -15.10 -9.35 7.45
C PHE A 359 -14.08 -10.18 8.25
N THR A 360 -13.56 -9.65 9.37
CA THR A 360 -12.59 -10.37 10.20
C THR A 360 -12.67 -9.97 11.68
N GLU A 361 -12.21 -10.88 12.54
CA GLU A 361 -12.12 -10.71 13.99
C GLU A 361 -10.92 -9.82 14.40
N ASP A 362 -10.96 -9.26 15.62
CA ASP A 362 -9.97 -8.30 16.11
C ASP A 362 -8.56 -8.90 16.26
N ASP A 363 -8.42 -10.20 16.53
CA ASP A 363 -7.13 -10.91 16.61
C ASP A 363 -6.43 -10.99 15.25
N LYS A 364 -7.20 -10.97 14.15
CA LYS A 364 -6.73 -10.92 12.77
C LYS A 364 -6.42 -9.52 12.27
N LEU A 365 -6.63 -8.49 13.09
CA LEU A 365 -6.28 -7.12 12.74
C LEU A 365 -4.83 -6.82 13.09
N TYR A 366 -4.15 -6.13 12.17
CA TYR A 366 -2.81 -5.64 12.33
C TYR A 366 -2.77 -4.12 12.18
N LYS A 367 -2.57 -3.43 13.31
CA LYS A 367 -2.36 -1.98 13.32
C LYS A 367 -0.89 -1.68 13.06
N VAL A 368 -0.60 -1.00 11.96
CA VAL A 368 0.75 -0.56 11.61
C VAL A 368 1.16 0.61 12.51
N ARG A 369 2.33 0.52 13.14
CA ARG A 369 2.92 1.57 13.96
C ARG A 369 3.91 2.39 13.15
N GLY A 370 4.16 3.62 13.59
CA GLY A 370 5.22 4.47 13.01
C GLY A 370 6.61 3.85 13.16
N MET A 371 7.53 4.26 12.30
CA MET A 371 8.91 3.79 12.34
C MET A 371 9.61 4.33 13.59
N SER A 372 10.53 3.53 14.15
CA SER A 372 11.44 4.02 15.21
C SER A 372 12.37 5.08 14.63
N HIS A 373 12.90 5.98 15.46
CA HIS A 373 13.84 7.02 15.03
C HIS A 373 15.01 6.46 14.22
N THR A 374 15.56 5.32 14.64
CA THR A 374 16.66 4.63 13.94
C THR A 374 16.25 4.14 12.55
N HIS A 375 15.09 3.48 12.43
CA HIS A 375 14.60 3.00 11.12
C HIS A 375 14.17 4.17 10.23
N SER A 376 13.65 5.24 10.82
CA SER A 376 13.33 6.47 10.10
C SER A 376 14.57 7.12 9.49
N LEU A 377 15.67 7.20 10.24
CA LEU A 377 16.96 7.69 9.72
C LEU A 377 17.46 6.84 8.55
N GLN A 378 17.44 5.51 8.69
CA GLN A 378 17.86 4.61 7.61
C GLN A 378 17.03 4.81 6.34
N LEU A 379 15.69 4.88 6.46
CA LEU A 379 14.83 5.12 5.30
C LEU A 379 15.09 6.51 4.69
N PHE A 380 15.26 7.52 5.55
CA PHE A 380 15.58 8.88 5.10
C PHE A 380 16.91 8.93 4.33
N TYR A 381 17.96 8.26 4.80
CA TYR A 381 19.26 8.23 4.12
C TYR A 381 19.18 7.60 2.73
N LYS A 382 18.41 6.52 2.59
CA LYS A 382 18.20 5.89 1.28
C LYS A 382 17.53 6.84 0.27
N HIS A 383 16.71 7.78 0.73
CA HIS A 383 16.06 8.76 -0.14
C HIS A 383 16.84 10.08 -0.29
N ALA A 384 17.54 10.54 0.74
CA ALA A 384 18.26 11.81 0.76
C ALA A 384 19.70 11.70 0.24
N PHE A 385 20.31 10.52 0.31
CA PHE A 385 21.71 10.30 -0.07
C PHE A 385 21.92 9.12 -1.02
N ASP A 386 20.91 8.26 -1.23
CA ASP A 386 21.05 6.97 -1.92
C ASP A 386 22.09 6.06 -1.24
N LEU A 387 22.14 6.13 0.10
CA LEU A 387 23.08 5.42 0.97
C LEU A 387 22.39 4.92 2.24
N ASP A 388 23.00 3.97 2.93
CA ASP A 388 22.54 3.50 4.25
C ASP A 388 23.02 4.38 5.42
N SER A 389 23.83 5.41 5.14
CA SER A 389 24.44 6.31 6.11
C SER A 389 24.48 7.75 5.59
N PRO A 390 24.51 8.76 6.47
CA PRO A 390 24.56 10.16 6.06
C PRO A 390 25.93 10.54 5.47
N LEU A 391 25.96 11.63 4.71
CA LEU A 391 27.20 12.28 4.32
C LEU A 391 27.84 13.00 5.53
N PRO A 392 29.19 13.12 5.58
CA PRO A 392 29.88 13.79 6.68
C PRO A 392 29.34 15.22 6.94
N GLY A 393 28.92 15.46 8.18
CA GLY A 393 28.38 16.74 8.64
C GLY A 393 26.90 16.96 8.33
N TYR A 394 26.16 15.94 7.87
CA TYR A 394 24.69 15.95 7.73
C TYR A 394 23.99 15.14 8.84
N GLU A 395 24.72 14.55 9.78
CA GLU A 395 24.19 13.64 10.80
C GLU A 395 23.13 14.31 11.67
N THR A 396 23.48 15.46 12.26
CA THR A 396 22.58 16.22 13.14
C THR A 396 21.39 16.75 12.35
N LEU A 397 21.64 17.32 11.16
CA LEU A 397 20.60 17.91 10.33
C LEU A 397 19.60 16.85 9.84
N SER A 398 20.06 15.65 9.52
CA SER A 398 19.17 14.54 9.17
C SER A 398 18.35 14.08 10.37
N SER A 399 18.95 14.02 11.56
CA SER A 399 18.22 13.69 12.79
C SER A 399 17.13 14.73 13.10
N ASP A 400 17.44 16.01 12.92
CA ASP A 400 16.50 17.11 13.14
C ASP A 400 15.34 17.03 12.14
N VAL A 401 15.61 16.81 10.85
CA VAL A 401 14.58 16.62 9.82
C VAL A 401 13.72 15.39 10.12
N VAL A 402 14.33 14.25 10.44
CA VAL A 402 13.58 13.02 10.75
C VAL A 402 12.65 13.22 11.95
N SER A 403 13.08 13.98 12.96
CA SER A 403 12.27 14.27 14.15
C SER A 403 10.96 15.01 13.85
N THR A 404 10.88 15.76 12.74
CA THR A 404 9.64 16.46 12.35
C THR A 404 8.64 15.54 11.63
N THR A 405 9.06 14.35 11.20
CA THR A 405 8.21 13.46 10.38
C THR A 405 7.27 12.56 11.19
N GLY A 406 7.46 12.49 12.51
CA GLY A 406 6.75 11.54 13.38
C GLY A 406 6.97 10.06 13.02
N GLY A 407 8.03 9.74 12.25
CA GLY A 407 8.30 8.37 11.80
C GLY A 407 7.36 7.86 10.71
N LEU A 408 6.71 8.75 9.96
CA LEU A 408 5.82 8.38 8.86
C LEU A 408 6.63 8.06 7.57
N PRO A 409 6.61 6.81 7.06
CA PRO A 409 7.40 6.40 5.90
C PRO A 409 7.22 7.28 4.66
N LEU A 410 5.97 7.66 4.35
CA LEU A 410 5.68 8.54 3.21
C LEU A 410 6.39 9.90 3.35
N THR A 411 6.28 10.55 4.51
CA THR A 411 6.95 11.85 4.75
C THR A 411 8.46 11.72 4.64
N LEU A 412 9.04 10.66 5.23
CA LEU A 412 10.48 10.40 5.14
C LEU A 412 10.95 10.26 3.69
N LYS A 413 10.19 9.54 2.86
CA LYS A 413 10.49 9.39 1.42
C LYS A 413 10.40 10.72 0.67
N VAL A 414 9.30 11.46 0.85
CA VAL A 414 9.06 12.74 0.14
C VAL A 414 10.12 13.77 0.52
N VAL A 415 10.34 13.97 1.83
CA VAL A 415 11.32 14.94 2.33
C VAL A 415 12.74 14.52 2.00
N GLY A 416 13.07 13.23 2.12
CA GLY A 416 14.38 12.73 1.72
C GLY A 416 14.66 13.00 0.24
N SER A 417 13.71 12.68 -0.63
CA SER A 417 13.85 12.89 -2.08
C SER A 417 13.94 14.37 -2.45
N LEU A 418 13.20 15.24 -1.75
CA LEU A 418 13.28 16.70 -1.92
C LEU A 418 14.66 17.27 -1.57
N LEU A 419 15.32 16.67 -0.59
CA LEU A 419 16.62 17.12 -0.08
C LEU A 419 17.81 16.47 -0.80
N TYR A 420 17.54 15.54 -1.70
CA TYR A 420 18.56 14.79 -2.43
C TYR A 420 19.43 15.71 -3.29
N LYS A 421 20.76 15.63 -3.10
CA LYS A 421 21.79 16.47 -3.77
C LYS A 421 21.71 17.97 -3.49
N GLU A 422 20.92 18.40 -2.51
CA GLU A 422 20.82 19.80 -2.10
C GLU A 422 21.86 20.18 -1.03
N ASP A 423 22.17 21.48 -0.94
CA ASP A 423 23.17 21.99 0.00
C ASP A 423 22.61 22.23 1.43
N LYS A 424 23.50 22.37 2.41
CA LYS A 424 23.12 22.54 3.83
C LYS A 424 22.26 23.78 4.10
N GLY A 425 22.39 24.83 3.30
CA GLY A 425 21.57 26.04 3.39
C GLY A 425 20.12 25.72 3.07
N PHE A 426 19.88 25.07 1.94
CA PHE A 426 18.54 24.60 1.54
C PHE A 426 17.91 23.68 2.59
N TRP A 427 18.68 22.72 3.10
CA TRP A 427 18.19 21.82 4.16
C TRP A 427 17.77 22.57 5.42
N LYS A 428 18.55 23.56 5.87
CA LYS A 428 18.22 24.37 7.05
C LYS A 428 16.95 25.19 6.84
N GLU A 429 16.77 25.77 5.65
CA GLU A 429 15.56 26.52 5.32
C GLU A 429 14.33 25.60 5.32
N LYS A 430 14.43 24.43 4.68
CA LYS A 430 13.35 23.43 4.69
C LYS A 430 13.04 22.91 6.08
N LEU A 431 14.06 22.60 6.88
CA LEU A 431 13.88 22.23 8.29
C LEU A 431 13.12 23.31 9.07
N ALA A 432 13.46 24.59 8.89
CA ALA A 432 12.74 25.69 9.54
C ALA A 432 11.27 25.76 9.10
N GLN A 433 10.96 25.47 7.83
CA GLN A 433 9.58 25.37 7.34
C GLN A 433 8.82 24.19 7.99
N PHE A 434 9.45 23.02 8.09
CA PHE A 434 8.85 21.83 8.72
C PHE A 434 8.60 22.03 10.22
N GLN A 435 9.52 22.69 10.92
CA GLN A 435 9.35 23.09 12.33
C GLN A 435 8.19 24.07 12.54
N GLN A 436 7.74 24.75 11.48
CA GLN A 436 6.56 25.61 11.48
C GLN A 436 5.31 24.88 10.96
N HIS A 437 5.27 23.54 11.03
CA HIS A 437 4.15 22.70 10.62
C HIS A 437 3.81 22.80 9.12
N THR A 438 4.79 23.18 8.29
CA THR A 438 4.64 23.09 6.84
C THR A 438 4.78 21.63 6.40
N LEU A 439 3.84 21.14 5.60
CA LEU A 439 3.89 19.82 5.00
C LEU A 439 4.04 19.95 3.48
N GLU A 440 4.79 19.03 2.88
CA GLU A 440 4.89 18.92 1.42
C GLU A 440 3.56 18.43 0.84
N GLU A 441 3.17 18.93 -0.34
CA GLU A 441 1.81 18.76 -0.87
C GLU A 441 1.44 17.28 -1.08
N GLU A 442 2.39 16.44 -1.54
CA GLU A 442 2.17 14.99 -1.69
C GLU A 442 1.78 14.32 -0.37
N VAL A 443 2.36 14.76 0.76
CA VAL A 443 2.00 14.26 2.09
C VAL A 443 0.61 14.75 2.48
N VAL A 444 0.32 16.03 2.22
CA VAL A 444 -1.00 16.63 2.49
C VAL A 444 -2.09 15.88 1.74
N GLU A 445 -1.93 15.64 0.44
CA GLU A 445 -2.90 14.92 -0.40
C GLU A 445 -3.25 13.55 0.16
N VAL A 446 -2.25 12.76 0.56
CA VAL A 446 -2.47 11.39 1.08
C VAL A 446 -3.16 11.41 2.45
N LEU A 447 -2.79 12.32 3.35
CA LEU A 447 -3.41 12.41 4.67
C LEU A 447 -4.82 13.03 4.59
N MET A 448 -5.05 13.94 3.64
CA MET A 448 -6.32 14.61 3.40
C MET A 448 -7.45 13.65 3.04
N ILE A 449 -7.17 12.50 2.41
CA ILE A 449 -8.19 11.52 2.00
C ILE A 449 -9.12 11.12 3.17
N SER A 450 -8.54 10.82 4.34
CA SER A 450 -9.32 10.42 5.52
C SER A 450 -10.11 11.60 6.11
N TYR A 451 -9.56 12.81 6.07
CA TYR A 451 -10.19 14.02 6.59
C TYR A 451 -11.32 14.53 5.67
N ALA A 452 -11.11 14.55 4.36
CA ALA A 452 -12.04 15.08 3.37
C ALA A 452 -13.40 14.37 3.43
N SER A 453 -13.39 13.07 3.73
CA SER A 453 -14.56 12.22 3.84
C SER A 453 -15.27 12.29 5.21
N LEU A 454 -14.79 13.11 6.14
CA LEU A 454 -15.50 13.40 7.39
C LEU A 454 -16.66 14.38 7.17
N ASN A 455 -17.71 14.25 7.99
CA ASN A 455 -18.75 15.26 8.09
C ASN A 455 -18.21 16.56 8.73
N TYR A 456 -18.98 17.64 8.66
CA TYR A 456 -18.56 18.95 9.16
C TYR A 456 -18.18 18.92 10.66
N GLN A 457 -18.98 18.28 11.50
CA GLN A 457 -18.77 18.24 12.95
C GLN A 457 -17.49 17.47 13.31
N ALA A 458 -17.25 16.32 12.70
CA ALA A 458 -16.01 15.55 12.86
C ALA A 458 -14.79 16.32 12.37
N LYS A 459 -14.91 17.12 11.30
CA LYS A 459 -13.84 18.04 10.86
C LYS A 459 -13.53 19.08 11.93
N GLN A 460 -14.55 19.70 12.55
CA GLN A 460 -14.32 20.66 13.63
C GLN A 460 -13.64 20.03 14.85
N ILE A 461 -14.07 18.83 15.25
CA ILE A 461 -13.45 18.06 16.34
C ILE A 461 -11.98 17.74 16.02
N PHE A 462 -11.70 17.24 14.81
CA PHE A 462 -10.33 16.95 14.37
C PHE A 462 -9.42 18.17 14.47
N LEU A 463 -9.89 19.34 13.98
CA LEU A 463 -9.12 20.58 14.03
C LEU A 463 -8.94 21.11 15.46
N ASP A 464 -9.96 20.98 16.32
CA ASP A 464 -9.86 21.34 17.74
C ASP A 464 -8.80 20.48 18.45
N ILE A 465 -8.79 19.17 18.19
CA ILE A 465 -7.75 18.25 18.73
C ILE A 465 -6.38 18.64 18.21
N ALA A 466 -6.21 18.77 16.89
CA ALA A 466 -4.92 19.11 16.29
C ALA A 466 -4.33 20.43 16.83
N CYS A 467 -5.15 21.47 17.00
CA CYS A 467 -4.65 22.77 17.41
C CYS A 467 -4.47 22.93 18.93
N PHE A 468 -5.33 22.32 19.77
CA PHE A 468 -5.35 22.61 21.20
C PHE A 468 -5.45 21.40 22.13
N LEU A 469 -6.10 20.31 21.70
CA LEU A 469 -6.56 19.28 22.62
C LEU A 469 -5.76 17.96 22.55
N VAL A 470 -4.58 17.95 21.91
CA VAL A 470 -3.65 16.82 22.07
C VAL A 470 -3.17 16.78 23.52
N GLY A 471 -3.31 15.61 24.16
CA GLY A 471 -3.00 15.40 25.57
C GLY A 471 -4.15 15.75 26.53
N GLU A 472 -5.26 16.30 26.03
CA GLU A 472 -6.42 16.63 26.85
C GLU A 472 -7.32 15.44 27.11
N ASP A 473 -7.96 15.44 28.28
CA ASP A 473 -8.97 14.46 28.66
C ASP A 473 -10.17 14.49 27.69
N LYS A 474 -10.56 13.30 27.24
CA LYS A 474 -11.58 13.11 26.22
C LYS A 474 -12.97 13.57 26.69
N GLU A 475 -13.33 13.31 27.93
CA GLU A 475 -14.62 13.62 28.53
C GLU A 475 -14.79 15.12 28.65
N MET A 476 -13.73 15.82 29.09
CA MET A 476 -13.71 17.28 29.19
C MET A 476 -14.04 17.92 27.83
N ALA A 477 -13.30 17.57 26.77
CA ALA A 477 -13.59 18.11 25.44
C ALA A 477 -14.98 17.73 24.93
N SER A 478 -15.48 16.54 25.30
CA SER A 478 -16.80 16.06 24.90
C SER A 478 -17.93 16.94 25.44
N TYR A 479 -17.83 17.51 26.64
CA TYR A 479 -18.85 18.44 27.14
C TYR A 479 -18.96 19.70 26.27
N MET A 480 -17.82 20.29 25.89
CA MET A 480 -17.78 21.47 25.02
C MET A 480 -18.41 21.17 23.66
N TRP A 481 -18.02 20.07 23.04
CA TRP A 481 -18.52 19.68 21.72
C TRP A 481 -20.00 19.28 21.74
N ALA A 482 -20.48 18.67 22.82
CA ALA A 482 -21.91 18.36 22.97
C ALA A 482 -22.75 19.63 22.97
N ASP A 483 -22.32 20.66 23.71
CA ASP A 483 -23.03 21.94 23.79
C ASP A 483 -22.93 22.77 22.49
N CYS A 484 -21.86 22.57 21.71
CA CYS A 484 -21.74 23.08 20.34
C CYS A 484 -22.58 22.31 19.30
N GLY A 485 -23.25 21.22 19.67
CA GLY A 485 -24.01 20.37 18.74
C GLY A 485 -23.10 19.58 17.78
N PHE A 486 -21.88 19.23 18.21
CA PHE A 486 -20.92 18.47 17.39
C PHE A 486 -21.03 16.96 17.56
N TYR A 487 -21.93 16.45 18.39
CA TYR A 487 -22.17 15.02 18.58
C TYR A 487 -20.87 14.23 18.86
N PRO A 488 -20.14 14.56 19.93
CA PRO A 488 -18.78 14.06 20.17
C PRO A 488 -18.69 12.55 20.25
N ILE A 489 -19.69 11.86 20.80
CA ILE A 489 -19.69 10.40 20.93
C ILE A 489 -19.49 9.71 19.58
N SER A 490 -20.33 10.04 18.58
CA SER A 490 -20.27 9.41 17.26
C SER A 490 -19.05 9.87 16.46
N ASN A 491 -18.74 11.17 16.50
CA ASN A 491 -17.67 11.73 15.68
C ASN A 491 -16.28 11.36 16.20
N VAL A 492 -16.05 11.25 17.51
CA VAL A 492 -14.79 10.72 18.07
C VAL A 492 -14.59 9.26 17.69
N ILE A 493 -15.66 8.44 17.71
CA ILE A 493 -15.59 7.05 17.23
C ILE A 493 -15.18 6.98 15.76
N ILE A 494 -15.73 7.86 14.89
CA ILE A 494 -15.35 7.91 13.48
C ILE A 494 -13.87 8.25 13.30
N LEU A 495 -13.35 9.22 14.07
CA LEU A 495 -11.94 9.59 14.02
C LEU A 495 -11.03 8.42 14.45
N LEU A 496 -11.38 7.72 15.54
CA LEU A 496 -10.65 6.52 16.00
C LEU A 496 -10.69 5.40 14.96
N GLN A 497 -11.86 5.15 14.37
CA GLN A 497 -12.03 4.11 13.36
C GLN A 497 -11.17 4.37 12.12
N ARG A 498 -10.97 5.64 11.76
CA ARG A 498 -10.15 6.07 10.63
C ARG A 498 -8.68 6.29 10.98
N SER A 499 -8.27 5.85 12.18
CA SER A 499 -6.91 6.00 12.72
C SER A 499 -6.45 7.47 12.83
N LEU A 500 -7.37 8.45 12.82
CA LEU A 500 -7.01 9.87 12.83
C LEU A 500 -6.58 10.38 14.20
N ILE A 501 -7.02 9.69 15.26
CA ILE A 501 -6.66 9.93 16.65
C ILE A 501 -6.55 8.60 17.38
N GLU A 502 -6.00 8.64 18.59
CA GLU A 502 -5.96 7.55 19.56
C GLU A 502 -6.35 8.08 20.94
N ILE A 503 -6.75 7.19 21.84
CA ILE A 503 -6.97 7.52 23.25
C ILE A 503 -5.89 6.81 24.05
N GLY A 504 -5.09 7.57 24.78
CA GLY A 504 -4.06 7.02 25.67
C GLY A 504 -4.65 6.44 26.96
N ASP A 505 -3.82 5.74 27.73
CA ASP A 505 -4.24 5.03 28.96
C ASP A 505 -4.88 5.95 30.01
N GLY A 506 -4.48 7.23 30.03
CA GLY A 506 -5.06 8.27 30.88
C GLY A 506 -6.33 8.92 30.32
N ASN A 507 -6.99 8.29 29.35
CA ASN A 507 -8.19 8.81 28.66
C ASN A 507 -7.99 10.13 27.89
N GLN A 508 -6.73 10.40 27.55
CA GLN A 508 -6.32 11.62 26.86
C GLN A 508 -6.22 11.41 25.34
N PHE A 509 -6.55 12.44 24.56
CA PHE A 509 -6.37 12.40 23.12
C PHE A 509 -4.89 12.30 22.74
N GLN A 510 -4.60 11.42 21.80
CA GLN A 510 -3.33 11.35 21.10
C GLN A 510 -3.59 11.51 19.60
N MET A 511 -2.68 12.21 18.92
CA MET A 511 -2.73 12.41 17.48
C MET A 511 -1.31 12.30 16.93
N HIS A 512 -1.15 11.57 15.84
CA HIS A 512 0.14 11.47 15.16
C HIS A 512 0.61 12.86 14.72
N ASP A 513 1.90 13.17 14.87
CA ASP A 513 2.45 14.51 14.60
C ASP A 513 2.08 15.03 13.21
N GLN A 514 2.24 14.23 12.17
CA GLN A 514 1.84 14.61 10.79
C GLN A 514 0.32 14.86 10.60
N LEU A 515 -0.55 14.23 11.40
CA LEU A 515 -1.98 14.53 11.37
C LEU A 515 -2.28 15.83 12.13
N ARG A 516 -1.56 16.09 13.22
CA ARG A 516 -1.61 17.38 13.92
C ARG A 516 -1.18 18.51 12.99
N ASP A 517 -0.06 18.32 12.31
CA ASP A 517 0.48 19.27 11.35
C ASP A 517 -0.46 19.46 10.15
N LEU A 518 -1.15 18.40 9.70
CA LEU A 518 -2.22 18.51 8.70
C LEU A 518 -3.35 19.42 9.20
N GLY A 519 -3.83 19.23 10.43
CA GLY A 519 -4.87 20.07 11.02
C GLY A 519 -4.46 21.54 11.10
N ILE A 520 -3.22 21.79 11.54
CA ILE A 520 -2.61 23.12 11.56
C ILE A 520 -2.53 23.72 10.14
N ASN A 521 -2.09 22.93 9.16
CA ASN A 521 -1.97 23.35 7.77
C ASN A 521 -3.33 23.72 7.17
N ILE A 522 -4.38 22.94 7.47
CA ILE A 522 -5.76 23.23 7.06
C ILE A 522 -6.21 24.59 7.59
N VAL A 523 -5.99 24.87 8.88
CA VAL A 523 -6.35 26.18 9.45
C VAL A 523 -5.49 27.30 8.85
N HIS A 524 -4.21 27.04 8.58
CA HIS A 524 -3.35 28.01 7.90
C HIS A 524 -3.90 28.41 6.53
N ARG A 525 -4.43 27.44 5.77
CA ARG A 525 -5.03 27.64 4.44
C ARG A 525 -6.38 28.39 4.48
N GLU A 526 -7.05 28.51 5.63
CA GLU A 526 -8.26 29.34 5.75
C GLU A 526 -7.98 30.81 5.41
N ASN A 527 -6.80 31.30 5.79
CA ASN A 527 -6.31 32.61 5.38
C ASN A 527 -4.78 32.66 5.48
N VAL A 528 -4.12 32.56 4.32
CA VAL A 528 -2.65 32.56 4.25
C VAL A 528 -2.08 33.94 4.58
N GLU A 529 -2.72 35.01 4.10
CA GLU A 529 -2.22 36.39 4.23
C GLU A 529 -2.40 36.97 5.63
N ASN A 530 -3.49 36.62 6.32
CA ASN A 530 -3.86 37.21 7.60
C ASN A 530 -4.21 36.13 8.64
N PRO A 531 -3.26 35.74 9.50
CA PRO A 531 -3.49 34.76 10.57
C PRO A 531 -4.62 35.12 11.53
N LEU A 532 -4.87 36.42 11.74
CA LEU A 532 -5.91 36.91 12.66
C LEU A 532 -7.33 36.66 12.14
N ARG A 533 -7.48 36.27 10.86
CA ARG A 533 -8.74 35.88 10.24
C ARG A 533 -8.92 34.36 10.21
N ARG A 534 -8.13 33.57 10.93
CA ARG A 534 -8.33 32.12 10.99
C ARG A 534 -9.33 31.76 12.09
N SER A 535 -9.98 30.61 11.97
CA SER A 535 -10.92 30.10 12.97
C SER A 535 -10.22 29.66 14.27
N ARG A 536 -8.93 29.29 14.19
CA ARG A 536 -8.12 28.81 15.32
C ARG A 536 -6.79 29.55 15.37
N ILE A 537 -6.43 30.04 16.56
CA ILE A 537 -5.16 30.68 16.81
C ILE A 537 -4.49 30.04 18.03
N TRP A 538 -3.41 29.31 17.77
CA TRP A 538 -2.59 28.62 18.78
C TRP A 538 -1.21 29.25 18.98
N SER A 539 -0.82 30.21 18.12
CA SER A 539 0.46 30.89 18.18
C SER A 539 0.39 32.14 19.05
N ASN A 540 1.22 32.21 20.10
CA ASN A 540 1.20 33.32 21.07
C ASN A 540 1.41 34.70 20.44
N PRO A 541 2.38 34.93 19.52
CA PRO A 541 2.51 36.22 18.85
C PRO A 541 1.23 36.67 18.13
N GLN A 542 0.56 35.74 17.44
CA GLN A 542 -0.69 36.03 16.72
C GLN A 542 -1.85 36.31 17.68
N ALA A 543 -1.93 35.57 18.79
CA ALA A 543 -2.94 35.79 19.81
C ALA A 543 -2.80 37.16 20.49
N LEU A 544 -1.57 37.56 20.83
CA LEU A 544 -1.30 38.89 21.42
C LEU A 544 -1.58 40.02 20.43
N GLU A 545 -1.25 39.83 19.15
CA GLU A 545 -1.56 40.80 18.10
C GLU A 545 -3.08 40.96 17.90
N LEU A 546 -3.83 39.86 17.91
CA LEU A 546 -5.29 39.87 17.83
C LEU A 546 -5.89 40.73 18.96
N LEU A 547 -5.47 40.47 20.20
CA LEU A 547 -5.98 41.12 21.40
C LEU A 547 -5.54 42.59 21.55
N SER A 548 -4.53 43.02 20.78
CA SER A 548 -4.04 44.41 20.78
C SER A 548 -4.73 45.30 19.73
N ARG A 549 -5.56 44.73 18.83
CA ARG A 549 -6.22 45.49 17.75
C ARG A 549 -7.70 45.76 18.08
N GLU A 550 -8.11 47.02 17.96
CA GLU A 550 -9.51 47.44 18.17
C GLU A 550 -10.46 47.17 16.98
N LYS A 551 -10.08 46.35 15.99
CA LYS A 551 -10.77 46.30 14.70
C LYS A 551 -11.72 45.10 14.52
N GLY A 552 -13.01 45.41 14.41
CA GLY A 552 -14.06 44.63 13.71
C GLY A 552 -14.37 43.22 14.27
N PRO A 553 -15.53 42.64 13.94
CA PRO A 553 -15.90 41.31 14.43
C PRO A 553 -14.90 40.25 13.92
N SER A 554 -14.41 39.43 14.84
CA SER A 554 -13.49 38.33 14.56
C SER A 554 -14.25 37.02 14.38
N GLN A 555 -13.80 36.20 13.42
CA GLN A 555 -14.31 34.84 13.22
C GLN A 555 -13.53 33.77 14.00
N VAL A 556 -12.63 34.20 14.90
CA VAL A 556 -11.85 33.30 15.75
C VAL A 556 -12.79 32.56 16.70
N GLN A 557 -12.76 31.23 16.62
CA GLN A 557 -13.58 30.33 17.41
C GLN A 557 -12.81 29.73 18.58
N THR A 558 -11.49 29.62 18.46
CA THR A 558 -10.62 29.04 19.48
C THR A 558 -9.33 29.85 19.59
N LEU A 559 -8.91 30.16 20.82
CA LEU A 559 -7.77 31.03 21.08
C LEU A 559 -6.96 30.47 22.25
N ARG A 560 -5.65 30.29 22.04
CA ARG A 560 -4.68 30.11 23.13
C ARG A 560 -3.83 31.36 23.26
N VAL A 561 -3.74 31.86 24.48
CA VAL A 561 -2.95 33.03 24.86
C VAL A 561 -2.01 32.60 25.96
N ASN A 562 -0.72 32.73 25.74
CA ASN A 562 0.30 32.59 26.78
C ASN A 562 1.18 33.85 26.78
N SER A 563 1.48 34.38 27.98
CA SER A 563 2.30 35.59 28.15
C SER A 563 3.76 35.42 27.71
N GLY A 564 4.21 34.19 27.46
CA GLY A 564 5.59 33.85 27.08
C GLY A 564 6.60 34.09 28.20
N SER A 565 6.14 34.40 29.41
CA SER A 565 6.96 34.65 30.58
C SER A 565 6.30 34.09 31.84
N PHE A 566 7.07 33.84 32.89
CA PHE A 566 6.51 33.47 34.20
C PHE A 566 5.78 34.64 34.89
N VAL A 567 5.76 35.84 34.28
CA VAL A 567 5.04 37.01 34.76
C VAL A 567 3.69 37.07 34.05
N ALA A 568 2.62 37.19 34.83
CA ALA A 568 1.28 37.30 34.27
C ALA A 568 1.13 38.61 33.49
N LYS A 569 0.60 38.55 32.28
CA LYS A 569 0.27 39.74 31.49
C LYS A 569 -1.16 40.17 31.80
N GLU A 570 -1.34 41.43 32.16
CA GLU A 570 -2.66 42.02 32.34
C GLU A 570 -3.38 42.18 30.99
N MET A 571 -4.63 41.72 30.92
CA MET A 571 -5.49 41.81 29.75
C MET A 571 -6.87 42.31 30.16
N ALA A 572 -7.24 43.49 29.66
CA ALA A 572 -8.52 44.10 29.93
C ALA A 572 -9.65 43.41 29.15
N SER A 573 -10.88 43.48 29.65
CA SER A 573 -12.09 43.03 28.95
C SER A 573 -12.20 43.61 27.55
N ASP A 574 -11.77 44.85 27.34
CA ASP A 574 -11.85 45.55 26.06
C ASP A 574 -11.10 44.83 24.93
N CYS A 575 -10.06 44.04 25.27
CA CYS A 575 -9.31 43.22 24.31
C CYS A 575 -10.16 42.09 23.68
N PHE A 576 -11.27 41.69 24.31
CA PHE A 576 -12.07 40.53 23.91
C PHE A 576 -13.41 40.92 23.26
N VAL A 577 -13.75 42.21 23.20
CA VAL A 577 -15.05 42.72 22.70
C VAL A 577 -15.40 42.21 21.30
N ASN A 578 -14.39 42.01 20.45
CA ASN A 578 -14.58 41.59 19.06
C ASN A 578 -14.60 40.07 18.86
N LEU A 579 -14.48 39.27 19.92
CA LEU A 579 -14.35 37.80 19.87
C LEU A 579 -15.68 37.07 20.12
N SER A 580 -16.76 37.54 19.50
CA SER A 580 -18.11 37.00 19.70
C SER A 580 -18.28 35.53 19.28
N GLU A 581 -17.42 35.05 18.37
CA GLU A 581 -17.43 33.67 17.86
C GLU A 581 -16.64 32.68 18.73
N LEU A 582 -15.96 33.17 19.76
CA LEU A 582 -15.05 32.38 20.58
C LEU A 582 -15.82 31.36 21.43
N ARG A 583 -15.56 30.07 21.21
CA ARG A 583 -16.10 28.94 21.99
C ARG A 583 -15.10 28.33 22.97
N TYR A 584 -13.80 28.47 22.70
CA TYR A 584 -12.70 27.96 23.53
C TYR A 584 -11.66 29.05 23.76
N LEU A 585 -11.31 29.31 25.01
CA LEU A 585 -10.22 30.19 25.39
C LEU A 585 -9.30 29.50 26.39
N ASP A 586 -8.04 29.38 26.02
CA ASP A 586 -6.96 28.89 26.86
C ASP A 586 -6.04 30.04 27.23
N ALA A 587 -6.15 30.53 28.46
CA ALA A 587 -5.50 31.73 28.94
C ALA A 587 -4.42 31.35 29.97
N GLU A 588 -3.23 31.05 29.47
CA GLU A 588 -2.07 30.66 30.27
C GLU A 588 -1.28 31.89 30.74
N TYR A 589 -0.99 31.99 32.05
CA TYR A 589 -0.20 33.09 32.62
C TYR A 589 -0.77 34.48 32.27
N THR A 590 -2.10 34.63 32.33
CA THR A 590 -2.79 35.89 32.06
C THR A 590 -3.58 36.35 33.28
N MET A 591 -3.61 37.68 33.51
CA MET A 591 -4.44 38.32 34.51
C MET A 591 -5.54 39.10 33.80
N LEU A 592 -6.79 38.78 34.08
CA LEU A 592 -7.92 39.42 33.42
C LEU A 592 -8.44 40.57 34.28
N ILE A 593 -8.74 41.69 33.63
CA ILE A 593 -9.15 42.93 34.30
C ILE A 593 -10.44 43.44 33.68
N GLY A 594 -11.41 43.82 34.51
CA GLY A 594 -12.66 44.42 34.06
C GLY A 594 -13.83 43.45 34.01
N ASP A 595 -14.84 43.82 33.20
CA ASP A 595 -16.14 43.17 33.14
C ASP A 595 -16.28 42.31 31.88
N PHE A 596 -16.43 41.00 32.06
CA PHE A 596 -16.60 40.03 30.97
C PHE A 596 -18.06 39.58 30.78
N SER A 597 -19.01 40.27 31.42
CA SER A 597 -20.44 39.93 31.35
C SER A 597 -20.95 39.92 29.92
N ASN A 598 -21.38 38.75 29.44
CA ASN A 598 -21.93 38.55 28.11
C ASN A 598 -21.01 38.99 26.95
N LEU A 599 -19.72 39.18 27.22
CA LEU A 599 -18.73 39.60 26.24
C LEU A 599 -18.42 38.50 25.22
N LEU A 600 -18.47 37.25 25.67
CA LEU A 600 -18.15 36.05 24.88
C LEU A 600 -19.38 35.15 24.81
N PRO A 601 -20.40 35.51 24.02
CA PRO A 601 -21.70 34.84 24.03
C PRO A 601 -21.62 33.38 23.57
N LYS A 602 -20.65 33.01 22.75
CA LYS A 602 -20.45 31.62 22.29
C LYS A 602 -19.48 30.81 23.14
N MET A 603 -18.93 31.36 24.22
CA MET A 603 -17.96 30.67 25.06
C MET A 603 -18.57 29.40 25.65
N ARG A 604 -17.84 28.28 25.56
CA ARG A 604 -18.21 26.96 26.11
C ARG A 604 -17.17 26.44 27.06
N TRP A 605 -15.90 26.64 26.75
CA TRP A 605 -14.81 26.21 27.61
C TRP A 605 -13.81 27.33 27.78
N PHE A 606 -13.69 27.77 29.04
CA PHE A 606 -12.75 28.78 29.44
C PHE A 606 -11.76 28.20 30.44
N ARG A 607 -10.48 28.24 30.07
CA ARG A 607 -9.35 27.78 30.87
C ARG A 607 -8.49 28.97 31.27
N LEU A 608 -8.20 29.08 32.56
CA LEU A 608 -7.40 30.18 33.12
C LEU A 608 -6.35 29.60 34.06
N HIS A 609 -5.08 29.70 33.67
CA HIS A 609 -3.96 29.31 34.52
C HIS A 609 -3.36 30.54 35.20
N TYR A 610 -3.39 30.54 36.54
CA TYR A 610 -2.96 31.68 37.35
C TYR A 610 -1.78 31.30 38.26
N HIS A 611 -0.65 31.99 38.14
CA HIS A 611 0.52 31.74 38.99
C HIS A 611 0.50 32.59 40.27
N ARG A 612 0.92 32.00 41.40
CA ARG A 612 1.00 32.56 42.77
C ARG A 612 1.56 33.99 42.95
N ASN A 613 2.29 34.51 41.96
CA ASN A 613 2.98 35.80 42.04
C ASN A 613 2.31 36.92 41.22
N ALA A 614 1.23 36.61 40.52
CA ALA A 614 0.36 37.61 39.92
C ALA A 614 -0.53 38.16 41.05
N GLY A 615 -0.61 39.47 41.23
CA GLY A 615 -1.51 40.07 42.23
C GLY A 615 -2.99 39.72 41.99
N HIS A 616 -3.86 39.91 42.97
CA HIS A 616 -5.29 39.52 42.89
C HIS A 616 -5.95 39.93 41.56
N ASN A 617 -6.57 38.96 40.87
CA ASN A 617 -7.35 39.19 39.65
C ASN A 617 -8.38 40.31 39.87
N LYS A 618 -8.33 41.37 39.06
CA LYS A 618 -9.29 42.50 39.10
C LYS A 618 -10.49 42.25 38.17
N LEU A 619 -10.94 41.00 38.11
CA LEU A 619 -12.16 40.58 37.42
C LEU A 619 -13.37 41.08 38.22
N THR A 620 -14.12 42.03 37.67
CA THR A 620 -15.31 42.58 38.34
C THR A 620 -16.54 41.70 38.12
N ASN A 621 -16.66 41.06 36.95
CA ASN A 621 -17.75 40.14 36.64
C ASN A 621 -17.37 39.15 35.51
N LEU A 622 -17.75 37.88 35.64
CA LEU A 622 -17.50 36.80 34.68
C LEU A 622 -18.78 36.09 34.22
N LYS A 623 -19.92 36.79 34.18
CA LYS A 623 -21.19 36.18 33.76
C LYS A 623 -21.11 35.78 32.27
N MET A 624 -21.00 34.47 32.01
CA MET A 624 -21.02 33.89 30.67
C MET A 624 -22.17 32.88 30.58
N GLU A 625 -23.26 33.25 29.91
CA GLU A 625 -24.52 32.49 29.93
C GLU A 625 -24.43 31.08 29.34
N ASN A 626 -23.50 30.85 28.41
CA ASN A 626 -23.35 29.56 27.72
C ASN A 626 -22.09 28.77 28.15
N LEU A 627 -21.40 29.19 29.22
CA LEU A 627 -20.16 28.56 29.65
C LEU A 627 -20.42 27.16 30.24
N THR A 628 -19.95 26.13 29.55
CA THR A 628 -20.12 24.73 29.94
C THR A 628 -19.01 24.27 30.91
N ILE A 629 -17.77 24.66 30.63
CA ILE A 629 -16.56 24.22 31.33
C ILE A 629 -15.78 25.45 31.78
N LEU A 630 -15.55 25.52 33.09
CA LEU A 630 -14.58 26.44 33.66
C LEU A 630 -13.41 25.64 34.24
N ASP A 631 -12.25 25.78 33.61
CA ASP A 631 -11.03 25.12 34.03
C ASP A 631 -10.10 26.12 34.73
N LEU A 632 -9.98 25.93 36.04
CA LEU A 632 -9.16 26.74 36.94
C LEU A 632 -8.02 25.89 37.53
N HIS A 633 -7.66 24.78 36.89
CA HIS A 633 -6.57 23.95 37.41
C HIS A 633 -5.27 24.75 37.44
N SER A 634 -4.51 24.60 38.54
CA SER A 634 -3.28 25.37 38.79
C SER A 634 -3.49 26.89 38.89
N SER A 635 -4.71 27.35 39.18
CA SER A 635 -5.01 28.77 39.42
C SER A 635 -5.27 29.05 40.91
N ASP A 636 -4.61 30.06 41.46
CA ASP A 636 -4.76 30.48 42.87
C ASP A 636 -5.94 31.49 43.02
N VAL A 637 -7.12 31.10 42.52
CA VAL A 637 -8.33 31.94 42.61
C VAL A 637 -8.86 31.92 44.04
N PRO A 638 -8.97 33.08 44.72
CA PRO A 638 -9.37 33.11 46.11
C PRO A 638 -10.85 32.72 46.30
N TYR A 639 -11.17 32.10 47.44
CA TYR A 639 -12.53 31.61 47.75
C TYR A 639 -13.59 32.72 47.82
N ASP A 640 -13.18 33.95 48.08
CA ASP A 640 -14.04 35.13 48.14
C ASP A 640 -14.15 35.87 46.79
N TRP A 641 -13.60 35.31 45.72
CA TRP A 641 -13.70 35.91 44.39
C TRP A 641 -15.17 36.09 43.98
N GLY A 642 -15.57 37.35 43.77
CA GLY A 642 -16.96 37.73 43.49
C GLY A 642 -17.58 37.02 42.27
N GLY A 643 -16.75 36.54 41.34
CA GLY A 643 -17.15 35.76 40.17
C GLY A 643 -17.80 34.42 40.51
N TRP A 644 -17.47 33.79 41.65
CA TRP A 644 -18.05 32.51 42.07
C TRP A 644 -19.59 32.53 42.12
N ARG A 645 -20.18 33.65 42.55
CA ARG A 645 -21.64 33.81 42.64
C ARG A 645 -22.35 33.75 41.28
N ASN A 646 -21.63 34.07 40.21
CA ASN A 646 -22.17 34.13 38.84
C ASN A 646 -21.89 32.85 38.03
N ILE A 647 -20.97 32.00 38.48
CA ILE A 647 -20.48 30.80 37.75
C ILE A 647 -21.15 29.50 38.23
N ILE A 648 -21.39 29.38 39.54
CA ILE A 648 -21.90 28.15 40.18
C ILE A 648 -23.28 27.70 39.64
N LYS A 649 -24.03 28.58 38.97
CA LYS A 649 -25.35 28.26 38.39
C LYS A 649 -25.33 27.88 36.91
N VAL A 650 -24.20 27.99 36.20
CA VAL A 650 -24.16 27.93 34.73
C VAL A 650 -23.27 26.80 34.20
N CYS A 651 -22.17 26.46 34.89
CA CYS A 651 -21.21 25.47 34.39
C CYS A 651 -21.59 24.02 34.74
N ILE A 652 -21.39 23.11 33.78
CA ILE A 652 -21.55 21.66 33.96
C ILE A 652 -20.33 21.07 34.66
N CYS A 653 -19.13 21.61 34.40
CA CYS A 653 -17.89 21.18 35.02
C CYS A 653 -17.08 22.39 35.49
N ILE A 654 -16.66 22.35 36.77
CA ILE A 654 -15.71 23.28 37.36
C ILE A 654 -14.53 22.44 37.86
N LEU A 655 -13.35 22.63 37.27
CA LEU A 655 -12.14 21.96 37.72
C LEU A 655 -11.41 22.86 38.72
N LEU A 656 -11.31 22.38 39.95
CA LEU A 656 -10.57 23.02 41.05
C LEU A 656 -9.65 21.98 41.67
N LEU A 657 -8.34 22.17 41.50
CA LEU A 657 -7.33 21.43 42.24
C LEU A 657 -6.37 22.45 42.85
N LYS A 658 -6.22 22.37 44.17
CA LYS A 658 -5.27 23.15 44.98
C LYS A 658 -3.87 22.56 44.89
#